data_AF-A0A953ULT9-F1
#
_entry.id   AF-A0A953ULT9-F1
#
_cell.length_a   1.000
_cell.length_b   1.000
_cell.length_c   1.000
_cell.angle_alpha   90.00
_cell.angle_beta   90.00
_cell.angle_gamma   90.00
#
_symmetry.space_group_name_H-M   'P 1'
#
loop_
_entity.id
_entity.type
_entity.pdbx_description
1 polymer ?
#
loop_
_entity_poly.entity_id
_entity_poly.type
_entity_poly.pdbx_seq_one_letter_code
_entity_poly.pdbx_strand_id
1 'polypeptide(L)'
;MPSDYAKICRDNLEEYGKGTRHLTFLERLYSERTHFIFELLQNAEDARATGVQFDLRADGLEVRHDGRLFNEKDVRGVCGIAEGTKEDDLTQIGKFGIGFKSVYAYTLRPEIHCGDEHFAIEKYIRPIAADPVAVASPWTTLFVLPFNRDDVSADTACSEIAQRLNTLNSRTMLFLRHVKFIEWSSHLSSIGRYHRQEKPCGPARRISVIGERKDRRDEETWLVFEAPITSETCVDPLRVEAAFSLVRDEKTGRENVARLDACELSVFFPTEKLTGLGFLIQGPYRTTPARDNVPKDDEWNRKLVAETATLVASTLAQLPDLGMLTVGSLRTLPIRQADFLPGTMFRPIFESVATALRTRALIPTDSGDFVNPKDVKIARAGDLRNLFPSETLTSLLGAAQRIQWVTAEITEARTPDLYSYFRQVLNIEEVTPEAVVAQLDQHFLEATSDEWMRRFYEFLAGQEALWRKPLTPRDAPGPARSAPIIRLNDDRQVPPFRADGSPAVYLDSRLQWGDVPLVKAVFLTSDSTRAFFQKLGLGEFDIVATVREKFLPVYRDGSPPYTVEDHLGHIRLIDNARKKLAAEKRTELISLVRDTPIVLSRNAGTGIESYRKPGEVYDENEELAIYFAGNPSAWFLSQIYTEEFSELLRDLGVARAVRVSHPNKPDSANNTNLPAVKGSFRRGKQGFDPEFTVDGLRYAVSFPTPKRSAYVWETIARPHCPQIRGDVERSNLPNFYRGTSALTWSNMGKTLSECAWLPSSEGVFVKPAMFSFGELPHDFSPDEQLARQLGMKMDDEAILAKKAGVDVETLILAKQIAKDEELYAQVRELIDAKAKKPDFPSRPIPNPDQRAHRLARELATAPLKTYEERSRSVRTSEPAYNPATWLREAYTNTAGLMVCQICREEMPFKKRDGQYYFESVESVNILPQEHQALYLALCPLCAAKYTELVKRDPAALERFQAAVKLASEPVVSVQLGNEVGSVRFVDSHFLDLQTLLRAS
;
A
#
# COMPACT_ATOMS: atom_id res chain seq x y z
N MET A 1 -14.29 -40.57 79.46
CA MET A 1 -12.96 -40.81 80.07
C MET A 1 -11.91 -40.23 79.13
N PRO A 2 -10.96 -39.45 79.63
CA PRO A 2 -9.87 -38.90 78.82
C PRO A 2 -8.97 -40.00 78.26
N SER A 3 -8.28 -39.67 77.17
CA SER A 3 -7.26 -40.53 76.57
C SER A 3 -6.02 -40.66 77.46
N ASP A 4 -5.28 -41.76 77.33
CA ASP A 4 -4.00 -41.94 78.03
C ASP A 4 -2.90 -41.16 77.30
N TYR A 5 -2.78 -39.87 77.60
CA TYR A 5 -1.77 -39.00 77.00
C TYR A 5 -0.33 -39.50 77.23
N ALA A 6 -0.06 -40.11 78.39
CA ALA A 6 1.26 -40.64 78.70
C ALA A 6 1.62 -41.82 77.78
N LYS A 7 0.65 -42.70 77.48
CA LYS A 7 0.81 -43.76 76.49
C LYS A 7 1.01 -43.18 75.09
N ILE A 8 0.15 -42.26 74.64
CA ILE A 8 0.29 -41.64 73.31
C ILE A 8 1.66 -40.96 73.16
N CYS A 9 2.13 -40.26 74.19
CA CYS A 9 3.45 -39.63 74.19
C CYS A 9 4.59 -40.65 74.10
N ARG A 10 4.51 -41.79 74.80
CA ARG A 10 5.49 -42.88 74.66
C ARG A 10 5.49 -43.47 73.26
N ASP A 11 4.30 -43.77 72.72
CA ASP A 11 4.13 -44.31 71.37
C ASP A 11 4.76 -43.37 70.33
N ASN A 12 4.48 -42.06 70.40
CA ASN A 12 5.05 -41.05 69.49
C ASN A 12 6.59 -40.92 69.63
N LEU A 13 7.14 -41.09 70.83
CA LEU A 13 8.59 -41.03 71.05
C LEU A 13 9.32 -42.28 70.55
N GLU A 14 8.64 -43.43 70.57
CA GLU A 14 9.14 -44.68 70.00
C GLU A 14 9.13 -44.61 68.47
N GLU A 15 8.06 -44.07 67.88
CA GLU A 15 7.89 -43.95 66.42
C GLU A 15 8.79 -42.86 65.81
N TYR A 16 8.81 -41.64 66.38
CA TYR A 16 9.49 -40.47 65.78
C TYR A 16 10.82 -40.09 66.43
N GLY A 17 11.20 -40.77 67.52
CA GLY A 17 12.43 -40.52 68.26
C GLY A 17 12.37 -39.33 69.24
N LYS A 18 13.41 -39.23 70.07
CA LYS A 18 13.46 -38.27 71.20
C LYS A 18 13.87 -36.84 70.83
N GLY A 19 14.56 -36.63 69.72
CA GLY A 19 15.06 -35.32 69.31
C GLY A 19 14.09 -34.63 68.36
N THR A 20 13.66 -33.40 68.64
CA THR A 20 12.63 -32.69 67.84
C THR A 20 13.18 -31.62 66.90
N ARG A 21 14.52 -31.48 66.80
CA ARG A 21 15.16 -30.51 65.88
C ARG A 21 14.81 -30.78 64.41
N HIS A 22 14.65 -32.05 64.03
CA HIS A 22 14.25 -32.42 62.68
C HIS A 22 12.78 -32.10 62.38
N LEU A 23 11.99 -31.62 63.35
CA LEU A 23 10.58 -31.27 63.16
C LEU A 23 10.35 -29.77 62.95
N THR A 24 11.38 -28.94 63.13
CA THR A 24 11.27 -27.49 62.96
C THR A 24 11.02 -27.08 61.50
N PHE A 25 11.24 -27.98 60.52
CA PHE A 25 10.86 -27.71 59.13
C PHE A 25 9.34 -27.69 58.94
N LEU A 26 8.55 -28.33 59.82
CA LEU A 26 7.09 -28.34 59.76
C LEU A 26 6.50 -26.93 59.90
N GLU A 27 7.21 -26.02 60.59
CA GLU A 27 6.85 -24.61 60.71
C GLU A 27 7.02 -23.84 59.38
N ARG A 28 7.85 -24.36 58.47
CA ARG A 28 8.22 -23.71 57.20
C ARG A 28 7.62 -24.41 55.97
N LEU A 29 6.74 -25.39 56.17
CA LEU A 29 6.10 -26.12 55.08
C LEU A 29 5.16 -25.24 54.25
N TYR A 30 4.56 -24.24 54.88
CA TYR A 30 3.62 -23.32 54.24
C TYR A 30 4.32 -22.00 53.92
N SER A 31 3.98 -21.41 52.76
CA SER A 31 4.51 -20.11 52.31
C SER A 31 4.08 -18.96 53.24
N GLU A 32 2.89 -19.05 53.84
CA GLU A 32 2.39 -18.11 54.84
C GLU A 32 2.26 -18.75 56.23
N ARG A 33 2.74 -18.06 57.27
CA ARG A 33 2.62 -18.50 58.68
C ARG A 33 1.17 -18.66 59.14
N THR A 34 0.24 -17.90 58.56
CA THR A 34 -1.19 -17.88 58.96
C THR A 34 -2.03 -18.99 58.31
N HIS A 35 -1.42 -19.90 57.52
CA HIS A 35 -2.13 -21.00 56.86
C HIS A 35 -2.87 -21.93 57.84
N PHE A 36 -2.44 -21.99 59.11
CA PHE A 36 -3.10 -22.78 60.16
C PHE A 36 -4.59 -22.45 60.33
N ILE A 37 -5.03 -21.24 59.97
CA ILE A 37 -6.46 -20.86 60.02
C ILE A 37 -7.31 -21.79 59.15
N PHE A 38 -6.85 -22.14 57.94
CA PHE A 38 -7.56 -23.07 57.07
C PHE A 38 -7.52 -24.50 57.59
N GLU A 39 -6.42 -24.92 58.21
CA GLU A 39 -6.31 -26.25 58.84
C GLU A 39 -7.28 -26.38 60.02
N LEU A 40 -7.44 -25.34 60.84
CA LEU A 40 -8.43 -25.33 61.92
C LEU A 40 -9.88 -25.31 61.40
N LEU A 41 -10.15 -24.59 60.30
CA LEU A 41 -11.45 -24.63 59.63
C LEU A 41 -11.74 -26.02 59.04
N GLN A 42 -10.75 -26.68 58.45
CA GLN A 42 -10.89 -28.05 57.96
C GLN A 42 -11.16 -29.04 59.10
N ASN A 43 -10.43 -28.93 60.21
CA ASN A 43 -10.67 -29.77 61.40
C ASN A 43 -12.10 -29.60 61.92
N ALA A 44 -12.63 -28.37 61.92
CA ALA A 44 -14.02 -28.11 62.30
C ALA A 44 -15.01 -28.73 61.30
N GLU A 45 -14.75 -28.61 60.00
CA GLU A 45 -15.54 -29.22 58.93
C GLU A 45 -15.55 -30.77 59.03
N ASP A 46 -14.40 -31.39 59.27
CA ASP A 46 -14.24 -32.85 59.47
C ASP A 46 -14.92 -33.31 60.76
N ALA A 47 -14.94 -32.47 61.80
CA ALA A 47 -15.71 -32.67 63.01
C ALA A 47 -17.22 -32.41 62.82
N ARG A 48 -17.65 -32.04 61.61
CA ARG A 48 -19.03 -31.67 61.25
C ARG A 48 -19.58 -30.50 62.07
N ALA A 49 -18.73 -29.54 62.41
CA ALA A 49 -19.13 -28.31 63.07
C ALA A 49 -20.08 -27.49 62.17
N THR A 50 -21.04 -26.80 62.79
CA THR A 50 -21.89 -25.81 62.12
C THR A 50 -21.29 -24.41 62.23
N GLY A 51 -20.55 -24.11 63.30
CA GLY A 51 -19.96 -22.81 63.55
C GLY A 51 -18.49 -22.88 63.96
N VAL A 52 -17.72 -21.86 63.56
CA VAL A 52 -16.34 -21.64 64.04
C VAL A 52 -16.18 -20.19 64.50
N GLN A 53 -15.56 -19.99 65.66
CA GLN A 53 -15.28 -18.67 66.22
C GLN A 53 -13.79 -18.49 66.52
N PHE A 54 -13.19 -17.43 66.00
CA PHE A 54 -11.82 -17.00 66.29
C PHE A 54 -11.84 -15.78 67.24
N ASP A 55 -11.34 -15.92 68.45
CA ASP A 55 -11.16 -14.82 69.41
C ASP A 55 -9.68 -14.49 69.55
N LEU A 56 -9.24 -13.45 68.84
CA LEU A 56 -7.84 -13.00 68.80
C LEU A 56 -7.58 -11.97 69.91
N ARG A 57 -6.81 -12.39 70.91
CA ARG A 57 -6.40 -11.57 72.06
C ARG A 57 -4.99 -11.00 71.84
N ALA A 58 -4.56 -10.14 72.76
CA ALA A 58 -3.23 -9.52 72.70
C ALA A 58 -2.11 -10.55 72.88
N ASP A 59 -2.35 -11.62 73.64
CA ASP A 59 -1.38 -12.62 74.09
C ASP A 59 -1.62 -14.03 73.53
N GLY A 60 -2.65 -14.22 72.71
CA GLY A 60 -2.95 -15.50 72.10
C GLY A 60 -4.20 -15.50 71.22
N LEU A 61 -4.46 -16.63 70.59
CA LEU A 61 -5.67 -16.89 69.79
C LEU A 61 -6.45 -18.05 70.40
N GLU A 62 -7.74 -17.84 70.63
CA GLU A 62 -8.67 -18.91 70.98
C GLU A 62 -9.55 -19.24 69.79
N VAL A 63 -9.69 -20.54 69.46
CA VAL A 63 -10.55 -21.00 68.37
C VAL A 63 -11.56 -21.99 68.89
N ARG A 64 -12.84 -21.73 68.66
CA ARG A 64 -13.96 -22.55 69.13
C ARG A 64 -14.74 -23.12 67.95
N HIS A 65 -15.23 -24.35 68.10
CA HIS A 65 -16.22 -24.91 67.19
C HIS A 65 -17.20 -25.83 67.93
N ASP A 66 -18.34 -26.12 67.29
CA ASP A 66 -19.46 -26.89 67.84
C ASP A 66 -19.59 -28.31 67.25
N GLY A 67 -18.55 -28.78 66.56
CA GLY A 67 -18.46 -30.14 66.01
C GLY A 67 -18.48 -31.27 67.05
N ARG A 68 -18.34 -32.52 66.58
CA ARG A 68 -18.30 -33.71 67.44
C ARG A 68 -17.16 -33.65 68.47
N LEU A 69 -17.35 -34.33 69.60
CA LEU A 69 -16.31 -34.46 70.63
C LEU A 69 -15.09 -35.22 70.12
N PHE A 70 -13.92 -34.88 70.66
CA PHE A 70 -12.66 -35.59 70.45
C PHE A 70 -12.74 -37.02 71.01
N ASN A 71 -12.05 -37.92 70.34
CA ASN A 71 -11.76 -39.27 70.82
C ASN A 71 -10.24 -39.54 70.76
N GLU A 72 -9.79 -40.69 71.29
CA GLU A 72 -8.36 -41.05 71.29
C GLU A 72 -7.72 -41.01 69.90
N LYS A 73 -8.45 -41.34 68.82
CA LYS A 73 -7.92 -41.27 67.46
C LYS A 73 -7.65 -39.83 67.03
N ASP A 74 -8.51 -38.89 67.44
CA ASP A 74 -8.30 -37.46 67.17
C ASP A 74 -7.09 -36.92 67.95
N VAL A 75 -6.94 -37.33 69.22
CA VAL A 75 -5.78 -36.98 70.07
C VAL A 75 -4.48 -37.53 69.45
N ARG A 76 -4.47 -38.80 69.02
CA ARG A 76 -3.33 -39.39 68.31
C ARG A 76 -3.06 -38.69 66.98
N GLY A 77 -4.11 -38.39 66.22
CA GLY A 77 -4.03 -37.73 64.91
C GLY A 77 -3.41 -36.33 64.99
N VAL A 78 -3.88 -35.50 65.92
CA VAL A 78 -3.36 -34.14 66.11
C VAL A 78 -1.93 -34.13 66.69
N CYS A 79 -1.54 -35.19 67.43
CA CYS A 79 -0.20 -35.34 68.00
C CYS A 79 0.80 -36.02 67.05
N GLY A 80 0.38 -36.88 66.12
CA GLY A 80 1.27 -37.67 65.26
C GLY A 80 1.94 -36.91 64.10
N ILE A 81 2.86 -37.61 63.42
CA ILE A 81 3.57 -37.17 62.19
C ILE A 81 3.76 -38.40 61.31
N ALA A 82 2.91 -38.65 60.31
CA ALA A 82 3.14 -39.85 59.50
C ALA A 82 4.39 -39.71 58.61
N GLU A 83 5.13 -40.82 58.52
CA GLU A 83 6.32 -40.97 57.69
C GLU A 83 6.00 -40.86 56.18
N GLY A 84 6.51 -39.81 55.56
CA GLY A 84 6.63 -39.70 54.11
C GLY A 84 7.82 -40.49 53.55
N THR A 85 7.90 -41.81 53.77
CA THR A 85 9.00 -42.66 53.25
C THR A 85 8.58 -43.72 52.23
N LYS A 86 7.29 -43.79 51.85
CA LYS A 86 6.84 -44.55 50.68
C LYS A 86 6.15 -43.62 49.69
N GLU A 87 6.72 -43.50 48.50
CA GLU A 87 6.24 -42.63 47.40
C GLU A 87 4.75 -42.86 47.07
N ASP A 88 4.20 -44.02 47.41
CA ASP A 88 2.80 -44.38 47.16
C ASP A 88 1.79 -43.85 48.19
N ASP A 89 2.21 -43.35 49.37
CA ASP A 89 1.30 -43.06 50.51
C ASP A 89 1.21 -41.56 50.88
N LEU A 90 1.84 -40.68 50.10
CA LEU A 90 1.62 -39.21 50.11
C LEU A 90 0.22 -38.80 49.59
N THR A 91 -0.65 -39.78 49.42
CA THR A 91 -1.73 -39.80 48.45
C THR A 91 -3.13 -39.84 49.08
N GLN A 92 -3.20 -39.92 50.42
CA GLN A 92 -4.45 -39.86 51.17
C GLN A 92 -4.64 -38.48 51.80
N ILE A 93 -5.64 -37.75 51.30
CA ILE A 93 -6.10 -36.48 51.85
C ILE A 93 -6.77 -36.74 53.20
N GLY A 94 -6.37 -36.00 54.23
CA GLY A 94 -7.11 -35.89 55.50
C GLY A 94 -6.67 -36.80 56.65
N LYS A 95 -5.47 -37.41 56.63
CA LYS A 95 -5.04 -38.31 57.74
C LYS A 95 -3.82 -37.88 58.56
N PHE A 96 -3.23 -36.72 58.32
CA PHE A 96 -1.93 -36.40 58.90
C PHE A 96 -1.94 -35.08 59.67
N GLY A 97 -1.68 -35.15 60.98
CA GLY A 97 -1.54 -34.00 61.89
C GLY A 97 -0.44 -33.00 61.57
N ILE A 98 0.18 -33.11 60.39
CA ILE A 98 1.13 -32.15 59.79
C ILE A 98 0.47 -30.77 59.64
N GLY A 99 -0.79 -30.73 59.16
CA GLY A 99 -1.52 -29.47 58.98
C GLY A 99 -1.67 -28.70 60.28
N PHE A 100 -2.05 -29.39 61.36
CA PHE A 100 -2.13 -28.78 62.69
C PHE A 100 -0.78 -28.24 63.18
N LYS A 101 0.36 -28.82 62.78
CA LYS A 101 1.68 -28.32 63.23
C LYS A 101 1.99 -26.91 62.74
N SER A 102 1.26 -26.39 61.75
CA SER A 102 1.39 -24.99 61.34
C SER A 102 1.03 -23.98 62.45
N VAL A 103 0.25 -24.36 63.47
CA VAL A 103 0.00 -23.49 64.65
C VAL A 103 1.29 -23.14 65.39
N TYR A 104 2.31 -23.98 65.29
CA TYR A 104 3.59 -23.74 65.95
C TYR A 104 4.33 -22.53 65.39
N ALA A 105 3.92 -21.98 64.24
CA ALA A 105 4.42 -20.69 63.76
C ALA A 105 4.20 -19.54 64.76
N TYR A 106 3.22 -19.66 65.67
CA TYR A 106 2.89 -18.63 66.66
C TYR A 106 2.86 -19.13 68.12
N THR A 107 2.83 -20.44 68.36
CA THR A 107 2.81 -21.01 69.71
C THR A 107 3.81 -22.14 69.91
N LEU A 108 4.37 -22.29 71.11
CA LEU A 108 5.22 -23.43 71.50
C LEU A 108 4.43 -24.57 72.16
N ARG A 109 3.21 -24.28 72.63
CA ARG A 109 2.41 -25.19 73.47
C ARG A 109 0.92 -24.92 73.24
N PRO A 110 0.33 -25.41 72.13
CA PRO A 110 -1.11 -25.35 71.92
C PRO A 110 -1.84 -26.22 72.94
N GLU A 111 -2.98 -25.73 73.45
CA GLU A 111 -3.88 -26.47 74.33
C GLU A 111 -5.21 -26.77 73.62
N ILE A 112 -5.76 -27.94 73.88
CA ILE A 112 -7.04 -28.41 73.33
C ILE A 112 -7.93 -28.87 74.48
N HIS A 113 -9.15 -28.35 74.52
CA HIS A 113 -10.20 -28.71 75.48
C HIS A 113 -11.46 -29.12 74.73
N CYS A 114 -11.91 -30.36 74.91
CA CYS A 114 -13.09 -30.91 74.24
C CYS A 114 -13.69 -32.07 75.04
N GLY A 115 -14.90 -31.86 75.61
CA GLY A 115 -15.53 -32.87 76.47
C GLY A 115 -14.64 -33.23 77.66
N ASP A 116 -14.27 -34.51 77.78
CA ASP A 116 -13.36 -35.00 78.82
C ASP A 116 -11.87 -34.82 78.46
N GLU A 117 -11.54 -34.47 77.21
CA GLU A 117 -10.16 -34.33 76.72
C GLU A 117 -9.65 -32.91 77.00
N HIS A 118 -8.63 -32.79 77.85
CA HIS A 118 -7.92 -31.56 78.18
C HIS A 118 -6.41 -31.83 78.16
N PHE A 119 -5.73 -31.39 77.12
CA PHE A 119 -4.30 -31.63 76.94
C PHE A 119 -3.60 -30.49 76.21
N ALA A 120 -2.32 -30.32 76.51
CA ALA A 120 -1.42 -29.48 75.75
C ALA A 120 -0.45 -30.35 74.95
N ILE A 121 0.03 -29.85 73.82
CA ILE A 121 1.02 -30.55 73.01
C ILE A 121 2.35 -29.83 73.14
N GLU A 122 3.36 -30.51 73.68
CA GLU A 122 4.72 -30.00 73.74
C GLU A 122 5.57 -30.59 72.63
N LYS A 123 6.54 -29.79 72.15
CA LYS A 123 7.56 -30.24 71.19
C LYS A 123 6.95 -30.98 69.99
N TYR A 124 5.89 -30.41 69.41
CA TYR A 124 5.11 -30.88 68.27
C TYR A 124 4.28 -32.14 68.49
N ILE A 125 4.76 -33.14 69.23
CA ILE A 125 4.18 -34.49 69.24
C ILE A 125 3.86 -35.06 70.63
N ARG A 126 4.10 -34.31 71.70
CA ARG A 126 4.03 -34.85 73.08
C ARG A 126 2.79 -34.34 73.79
N PRO A 127 1.67 -35.08 73.80
CA PRO A 127 0.51 -34.69 74.59
C PRO A 127 0.82 -34.82 76.09
N ILE A 128 0.43 -33.81 76.85
CA ILE A 128 0.46 -33.78 78.32
C ILE A 128 -0.90 -33.30 78.84
N ALA A 129 -1.33 -33.80 80.00
CA ALA A 129 -2.58 -33.36 80.60
C ALA A 129 -2.53 -31.85 80.88
N ALA A 130 -3.63 -31.15 80.59
CA ALA A 130 -3.84 -29.74 80.92
C ALA A 130 -4.97 -29.61 81.95
N ASP A 131 -5.03 -28.47 82.63
CA ASP A 131 -6.11 -28.20 83.58
C ASP A 131 -7.47 -28.18 82.84
N PRO A 132 -8.52 -28.81 83.38
CA PRO A 132 -9.84 -28.79 82.76
C PRO A 132 -10.39 -27.37 82.59
N VAL A 133 -10.78 -27.04 81.37
CA VAL A 133 -11.42 -25.75 81.02
C VAL A 133 -12.85 -26.03 80.57
N ALA A 134 -13.81 -25.38 81.21
CA ALA A 134 -15.21 -25.47 80.81
C ALA A 134 -15.43 -24.75 79.48
N VAL A 135 -15.80 -25.52 78.44
CA VAL A 135 -16.16 -24.95 77.13
C VAL A 135 -17.63 -24.52 77.18
N ALA A 136 -17.88 -23.22 76.99
CA ALA A 136 -19.23 -22.66 77.06
C ALA A 136 -20.11 -23.13 75.89
N SER A 137 -21.35 -23.56 76.19
CA SER A 137 -22.37 -23.83 75.18
C SER A 137 -22.59 -22.60 74.28
N PRO A 138 -22.72 -22.75 72.94
CA PRO A 138 -22.92 -23.99 72.18
C PRO A 138 -21.63 -24.70 71.74
N TRP A 139 -20.46 -24.22 72.14
CA TRP A 139 -19.18 -24.75 71.67
C TRP A 139 -18.83 -26.08 72.35
N THR A 140 -18.19 -26.97 71.61
CA THR A 140 -17.76 -28.29 72.11
C THR A 140 -16.25 -28.40 72.23
N THR A 141 -15.51 -27.65 71.40
CA THR A 141 -14.06 -27.70 71.32
C THR A 141 -13.47 -26.31 71.41
N LEU A 142 -12.39 -26.16 72.17
CA LEU A 142 -11.60 -24.95 72.32
C LEU A 142 -10.12 -25.27 72.08
N PHE A 143 -9.51 -24.59 71.11
CA PHE A 143 -8.07 -24.49 70.93
C PHE A 143 -7.57 -23.20 71.57
N VAL A 144 -6.53 -23.27 72.40
CA VAL A 144 -5.84 -22.11 72.98
C VAL A 144 -4.41 -22.07 72.45
N LEU A 145 -4.08 -21.01 71.72
CA LEU A 145 -2.79 -20.82 71.07
C LEU A 145 -2.08 -19.59 71.69
N PRO A 146 -1.33 -19.74 72.79
CA PRO A 146 -0.61 -18.62 73.41
C PRO A 146 0.56 -18.15 72.53
N PHE A 147 0.75 -16.84 72.40
CA PHE A 147 1.85 -16.21 71.67
C PHE A 147 3.13 -16.17 72.51
N ASN A 148 3.69 -17.35 72.77
CA ASN A 148 4.82 -17.57 73.67
C ASN A 148 6.14 -17.92 72.96
N ARG A 149 6.28 -17.49 71.69
CA ARG A 149 7.51 -17.64 70.92
C ARG A 149 8.45 -16.45 71.13
N ASP A 150 9.74 -16.73 71.25
CA ASP A 150 10.76 -15.68 71.41
C ASP A 150 11.11 -14.99 70.08
N ASP A 151 10.91 -15.67 68.95
CA ASP A 151 11.25 -15.19 67.60
C ASP A 151 10.11 -14.43 66.88
N VAL A 152 8.91 -14.40 67.48
CA VAL A 152 7.75 -13.66 66.96
C VAL A 152 7.07 -12.94 68.13
N SER A 153 7.06 -11.60 68.12
CA SER A 153 6.38 -10.83 69.17
C SER A 153 4.86 -11.01 69.09
N ALA A 154 4.18 -10.90 70.24
CA ALA A 154 2.73 -11.01 70.33
C ALA A 154 2.01 -9.96 69.45
N ASP A 155 2.54 -8.74 69.34
CA ASP A 155 2.02 -7.70 68.44
C ASP A 155 2.10 -8.11 66.97
N THR A 156 3.23 -8.70 66.54
CA THR A 156 3.39 -9.20 65.17
C THR A 156 2.44 -10.36 64.89
N ALA A 157 2.34 -11.33 65.81
CA ALA A 157 1.41 -12.44 65.68
C ALA A 157 -0.04 -11.96 65.56
N CYS A 158 -0.46 -11.04 66.44
CA CYS A 158 -1.80 -10.45 66.43
C CYS A 158 -2.06 -9.69 65.13
N SER A 159 -1.11 -8.87 64.65
CA SER A 159 -1.25 -8.14 63.40
C SER A 159 -1.41 -9.05 62.18
N GLU A 160 -0.56 -10.08 62.04
CA GLU A 160 -0.60 -11.02 60.91
C GLU A 160 -1.90 -11.84 60.90
N ILE A 161 -2.31 -12.38 62.05
CA ILE A 161 -3.55 -13.16 62.17
C ILE A 161 -4.78 -12.28 61.94
N ALA A 162 -4.81 -11.06 62.51
CA ALA A 162 -5.90 -10.11 62.27
C ALA A 162 -6.01 -9.75 60.78
N GLN A 163 -4.88 -9.49 60.12
CA GLN A 163 -4.87 -9.22 58.68
C GLN A 163 -5.41 -10.42 57.90
N ARG A 164 -5.02 -11.65 58.26
CA ARG A 164 -5.51 -12.87 57.59
C ARG A 164 -7.01 -13.08 57.78
N LEU A 165 -7.52 -12.96 59.00
CA LEU A 165 -8.96 -13.06 59.29
C LEU A 165 -9.76 -11.98 58.54
N ASN A 166 -9.23 -10.76 58.47
CA ASN A 166 -9.81 -9.66 57.70
C ASN A 166 -9.63 -9.79 56.19
N THR A 167 -8.87 -10.75 55.68
CA THR A 167 -8.71 -10.97 54.23
C THR A 167 -9.32 -12.29 53.77
N LEU A 168 -9.87 -13.10 54.69
CA LEU A 168 -10.74 -14.22 54.33
C LEU A 168 -11.82 -13.74 53.35
N ASN A 169 -12.05 -14.47 52.28
CA ASN A 169 -13.07 -14.14 51.29
C ASN A 169 -14.29 -15.07 51.44
N SER A 170 -15.41 -14.68 50.82
CA SER A 170 -16.64 -15.50 50.72
C SER A 170 -16.38 -16.91 50.18
N ARG A 171 -15.40 -17.07 49.28
CA ARG A 171 -15.05 -18.35 48.65
C ARG A 171 -14.48 -19.37 49.65
N THR A 172 -13.93 -18.91 50.79
CA THR A 172 -13.48 -19.77 51.91
C THR A 172 -14.59 -20.72 52.38
N MET A 173 -15.85 -20.29 52.31
CA MET A 173 -17.01 -21.07 52.75
C MET A 173 -17.73 -21.82 51.62
N LEU A 174 -17.39 -21.55 50.35
CA LEU A 174 -18.19 -22.00 49.21
C LEU A 174 -18.35 -23.53 49.17
N PHE A 175 -17.24 -24.25 49.31
CA PHE A 175 -17.18 -25.72 49.20
C PHE A 175 -17.30 -26.45 50.55
N LEU A 176 -17.44 -25.72 51.65
CA LEU A 176 -17.73 -26.33 52.95
C LEU A 176 -19.17 -26.89 52.96
N ARG A 177 -19.39 -28.00 53.65
CA ARG A 177 -20.67 -28.71 53.76
C ARG A 177 -21.31 -28.51 55.12
N HIS A 178 -20.53 -28.60 56.19
CA HIS A 178 -21.04 -28.56 57.55
C HIS A 178 -20.96 -27.15 58.13
N VAL A 179 -19.82 -26.47 58.01
CA VAL A 179 -19.64 -25.13 58.56
C VAL A 179 -20.53 -24.12 57.83
N LYS A 180 -21.49 -23.55 58.56
CA LYS A 180 -22.48 -22.56 58.09
C LYS A 180 -22.14 -21.14 58.49
N PHE A 181 -21.30 -20.94 59.50
CA PHE A 181 -20.80 -19.61 59.83
C PHE A 181 -19.38 -19.62 60.40
N ILE A 182 -18.65 -18.55 60.12
CA ILE A 182 -17.33 -18.25 60.69
C ILE A 182 -17.43 -16.86 61.31
N GLU A 183 -17.09 -16.72 62.58
CA GLU A 183 -17.05 -15.44 63.29
C GLU A 183 -15.63 -15.17 63.78
N TRP A 184 -15.23 -13.90 63.78
CA TRP A 184 -13.98 -13.49 64.41
C TRP A 184 -14.10 -12.17 65.16
N SER A 185 -13.38 -12.09 66.27
CA SER A 185 -13.13 -10.89 67.06
C SER A 185 -11.64 -10.71 67.24
N SER A 186 -11.19 -9.45 67.30
CA SER A 186 -9.80 -9.11 67.57
C SER A 186 -9.70 -7.95 68.55
N HIS A 187 -8.70 -8.03 69.43
CA HIS A 187 -8.26 -6.93 70.28
C HIS A 187 -7.95 -5.63 69.48
N LEU A 188 -7.56 -5.76 68.20
CA LEU A 188 -7.33 -4.64 67.28
C LEU A 188 -8.64 -4.09 66.66
N SER A 189 -9.79 -4.31 67.30
CA SER A 189 -11.12 -3.79 66.91
C SER A 189 -11.70 -4.30 65.58
N SER A 190 -11.16 -5.39 65.02
CA SER A 190 -11.74 -6.07 63.86
C SER A 190 -12.74 -7.15 64.28
N ILE A 191 -13.98 -7.03 63.80
CA ILE A 191 -15.06 -7.99 64.03
C ILE A 191 -15.66 -8.30 62.66
N GLY A 192 -15.89 -9.57 62.39
CA GLY A 192 -16.60 -9.99 61.20
C GLY A 192 -17.25 -11.35 61.31
N ARG A 193 -18.16 -11.60 60.38
CA ARG A 193 -18.91 -12.84 60.26
C ARG A 193 -19.07 -13.20 58.79
N TYR A 194 -18.87 -14.46 58.47
CA TYR A 194 -19.38 -15.06 57.25
C TYR A 194 -20.50 -16.03 57.57
N HIS A 195 -21.53 -16.02 56.73
CA HIS A 195 -22.68 -16.90 56.82
C HIS A 195 -22.99 -17.53 55.46
N ARG A 196 -23.16 -18.85 55.44
CA ARG A 196 -23.40 -19.64 54.23
C ARG A 196 -24.81 -20.20 54.24
N GLN A 197 -25.59 -19.85 53.23
CA GLN A 197 -26.92 -20.41 52.98
C GLN A 197 -26.88 -21.34 51.77
N GLU A 198 -27.69 -22.39 51.81
CA GLU A 198 -27.79 -23.37 50.74
C GLU A 198 -29.24 -23.74 50.49
N LYS A 199 -29.62 -23.79 49.20
CA LYS A 199 -30.96 -24.19 48.75
C LYS A 199 -30.84 -25.17 47.58
N PRO A 200 -31.54 -26.30 47.58
CA PRO A 200 -31.62 -27.19 46.42
C PRO A 200 -32.18 -26.45 45.18
N CYS A 201 -31.61 -26.71 44.00
CA CYS A 201 -32.01 -26.10 42.73
C CYS A 201 -31.90 -27.12 41.59
N GLY A 202 -32.91 -28.01 41.49
CA GLY A 202 -32.89 -29.11 40.53
C GLY A 202 -31.68 -30.03 40.75
N PRO A 203 -30.85 -30.30 39.72
CA PRO A 203 -29.63 -31.09 39.86
C PRO A 203 -28.45 -30.33 40.51
N ALA A 204 -28.63 -29.05 40.82
CA ALA A 204 -27.62 -28.19 41.42
C ALA A 204 -28.02 -27.73 42.83
N ARG A 205 -27.07 -27.10 43.51
CA ARG A 205 -27.26 -26.45 44.81
C ARG A 205 -26.97 -24.96 44.63
N ARG A 206 -27.90 -24.12 45.07
CA ARG A 206 -27.71 -22.67 45.13
C ARG A 206 -27.08 -22.33 46.47
N ILE A 207 -25.89 -21.74 46.44
CA ILE A 207 -25.15 -21.35 47.64
C ILE A 207 -24.99 -19.84 47.66
N SER A 208 -25.36 -19.20 48.77
CA SER A 208 -25.13 -17.76 49.00
C SER A 208 -24.24 -17.59 50.21
N VAL A 209 -23.13 -16.87 50.06
CA VAL A 209 -22.22 -16.54 51.16
C VAL A 209 -22.28 -15.05 51.41
N ILE A 210 -22.65 -14.69 52.64
CA ILE A 210 -22.83 -13.30 53.09
C ILE A 210 -21.73 -13.01 54.11
N GLY A 211 -20.89 -12.03 53.82
CA GLY A 211 -19.89 -11.48 54.73
C GLY A 211 -20.36 -10.18 55.32
N GLU A 212 -20.25 -10.04 56.64
CA GLU A 212 -20.60 -8.84 57.40
C GLU A 212 -19.39 -8.41 58.24
N ARG A 213 -18.93 -7.18 58.01
CA ARG A 213 -17.82 -6.53 58.74
C ARG A 213 -18.24 -5.10 59.07
N LYS A 214 -17.57 -4.46 60.03
CA LYS A 214 -17.92 -3.10 60.53
C LYS A 214 -18.34 -2.11 59.44
N ASP A 215 -17.65 -2.08 58.29
CA ASP A 215 -17.91 -1.12 57.20
C ASP A 215 -18.16 -1.77 55.83
N ARG A 216 -18.38 -3.09 55.76
CA ARG A 216 -18.49 -3.81 54.48
C ARG A 216 -19.43 -5.01 54.59
N ARG A 217 -20.37 -5.10 53.64
CA ARG A 217 -21.20 -6.28 53.41
C ARG A 217 -20.96 -6.79 52.00
N ASP A 218 -20.51 -8.03 51.88
CA ASP A 218 -20.29 -8.69 50.60
C ASP A 218 -21.25 -9.90 50.49
N GLU A 219 -21.92 -10.07 49.36
CA GLU A 219 -22.76 -11.24 49.09
C GLU A 219 -22.38 -11.83 47.74
N GLU A 220 -22.05 -13.12 47.72
CA GLU A 220 -21.85 -13.88 46.49
C GLU A 220 -22.82 -15.05 46.43
N THR A 221 -23.41 -15.25 45.26
CA THR A 221 -24.32 -16.38 45.00
C THR A 221 -23.78 -17.25 43.88
N TRP A 222 -23.91 -18.56 44.06
CA TRP A 222 -23.29 -19.58 43.23
C TRP A 222 -24.28 -20.70 42.92
N LEU A 223 -24.17 -21.25 41.72
CA LEU A 223 -24.83 -22.49 41.31
C LEU A 223 -23.78 -23.60 41.25
N VAL A 224 -23.90 -24.58 42.15
CA VAL A 224 -22.90 -25.64 42.35
C VAL A 224 -23.45 -26.99 41.91
N PHE A 225 -22.76 -27.63 40.98
CA PHE A 225 -23.04 -28.99 40.52
C PHE A 225 -22.00 -29.93 41.12
N GLU A 226 -22.39 -31.17 41.37
CA GLU A 226 -21.52 -32.17 41.99
C GLU A 226 -21.66 -33.54 41.31
N ALA A 227 -20.58 -34.31 41.29
CA ALA A 227 -20.59 -35.71 40.90
C ALA A 227 -19.84 -36.56 41.95
N PRO A 228 -20.41 -37.71 42.36
CA PRO A 228 -19.71 -38.63 43.26
C PRO A 228 -18.56 -39.33 42.53
N ILE A 229 -17.52 -39.66 43.27
CA ILE A 229 -16.33 -40.34 42.77
C ILE A 229 -16.24 -41.70 43.46
N THR A 230 -16.20 -42.77 42.67
CA THR A 230 -15.99 -44.11 43.20
C THR A 230 -14.52 -44.27 43.64
N SER A 231 -14.31 -44.57 44.91
CA SER A 231 -13.03 -44.94 45.49
C SER A 231 -13.14 -46.28 46.21
N GLU A 232 -12.17 -47.17 46.00
CA GLU A 232 -12.11 -48.48 46.67
C GLU A 232 -11.66 -48.37 48.14
N THR A 233 -11.07 -47.23 48.52
CA THR A 233 -10.39 -47.03 49.82
C THR A 233 -11.16 -46.15 50.81
N CYS A 234 -12.27 -45.53 50.41
CA CYS A 234 -12.99 -44.54 51.22
C CYS A 234 -14.44 -44.97 51.47
N VAL A 235 -14.89 -44.89 52.73
CA VAL A 235 -16.25 -45.31 53.16
C VAL A 235 -17.31 -44.25 52.83
N ASP A 236 -16.91 -42.96 52.82
CA ASP A 236 -17.76 -41.85 52.39
C ASP A 236 -17.49 -41.48 50.92
N PRO A 237 -18.52 -41.18 50.10
CA PRO A 237 -18.36 -40.85 48.70
C PRO A 237 -17.70 -39.47 48.53
N LEU A 238 -16.47 -39.50 48.00
CA LEU A 238 -15.75 -38.32 47.52
C LEU A 238 -16.51 -37.65 46.36
N ARG A 239 -16.30 -36.35 46.13
CA ARG A 239 -17.02 -35.58 45.11
C ARG A 239 -16.12 -34.60 44.38
N VAL A 240 -16.38 -34.40 43.10
CA VAL A 240 -15.93 -33.21 42.36
C VAL A 240 -17.10 -32.24 42.23
N GLU A 241 -16.80 -30.95 42.25
CA GLU A 241 -17.79 -29.88 42.20
C GLU A 241 -17.39 -28.80 41.19
N ALA A 242 -18.39 -28.22 40.52
CA ALA A 242 -18.24 -27.09 39.62
C ALA A 242 -19.20 -25.97 40.03
N ALA A 243 -18.68 -24.79 40.34
CA ALA A 243 -19.43 -23.66 40.88
C ALA A 243 -19.42 -22.47 39.90
N PHE A 244 -20.61 -22.11 39.42
CA PHE A 244 -20.86 -21.01 38.50
C PHE A 244 -21.39 -19.80 39.28
N SER A 245 -20.74 -18.64 39.13
CA SER A 245 -21.18 -17.40 39.80
C SER A 245 -22.49 -16.91 39.20
N LEU A 246 -23.43 -16.50 40.05
CA LEU A 246 -24.69 -15.89 39.65
C LEU A 246 -24.66 -14.39 39.94
N VAL A 247 -25.00 -13.60 38.92
CA VAL A 247 -25.15 -12.14 39.03
C VAL A 247 -26.57 -11.78 38.65
N ARG A 248 -27.18 -10.89 39.43
CA ARG A 248 -28.53 -10.39 39.17
C ARG A 248 -28.44 -9.17 38.26
N ASP A 249 -29.15 -9.23 37.14
CA ASP A 249 -29.34 -8.09 36.25
C ASP A 249 -30.32 -7.10 36.91
N GLU A 250 -29.85 -5.88 37.19
CA GLU A 250 -30.65 -4.85 37.87
C GLU A 250 -31.87 -4.38 37.05
N LYS A 251 -31.80 -4.47 35.71
CA LYS A 251 -32.87 -4.01 34.81
C LYS A 251 -33.96 -5.05 34.64
N THR A 252 -33.56 -6.31 34.45
CA THR A 252 -34.51 -7.41 34.18
C THR A 252 -34.91 -8.17 35.45
N GLY A 253 -34.16 -7.99 36.54
CA GLY A 253 -34.32 -8.72 37.80
C GLY A 253 -33.92 -10.20 37.71
N ARG A 254 -33.50 -10.69 36.54
CA ARG A 254 -33.11 -12.08 36.27
C ARG A 254 -31.68 -12.35 36.74
N GLU A 255 -31.43 -13.58 37.15
CA GLU A 255 -30.09 -14.05 37.48
C GLU A 255 -29.46 -14.69 36.26
N ASN A 256 -28.18 -14.41 36.03
CA ASN A 256 -27.42 -14.96 34.93
C ASN A 256 -26.09 -15.50 35.45
N VAL A 257 -25.61 -16.58 34.80
CA VAL A 257 -24.26 -17.08 35.01
C VAL A 257 -23.25 -16.05 34.49
N ALA A 258 -22.33 -15.65 35.37
CA ALA A 258 -21.28 -14.72 35.06
C ALA A 258 -19.91 -15.42 34.98
N ARG A 259 -19.10 -14.99 34.01
CA ARG A 259 -17.71 -15.43 33.89
C ARG A 259 -16.87 -14.78 34.98
N LEU A 260 -16.02 -15.57 35.60
CA LEU A 260 -14.96 -15.10 36.48
C LEU A 260 -13.62 -15.03 35.75
N ASP A 261 -12.81 -14.07 36.15
CA ASP A 261 -11.41 -13.99 35.72
C ASP A 261 -10.52 -14.73 36.74
N ALA A 262 -9.50 -15.43 36.22
CA ALA A 262 -8.49 -16.14 37.00
C ALA A 262 -9.06 -17.07 38.09
N CYS A 263 -9.66 -18.20 37.68
CA CYS A 263 -10.18 -19.21 38.61
C CYS A 263 -9.08 -20.17 39.10
N GLU A 264 -8.87 -20.19 40.41
CA GLU A 264 -8.02 -21.16 41.12
C GLU A 264 -8.75 -22.49 41.35
N LEU A 265 -8.00 -23.59 41.27
CA LEU A 265 -8.48 -24.90 41.67
C LEU A 265 -8.63 -24.93 43.20
N SER A 266 -9.76 -25.37 43.71
CA SER A 266 -10.00 -25.49 45.14
C SER A 266 -9.86 -26.94 45.64
N VAL A 267 -9.20 -27.11 46.78
CA VAL A 267 -9.14 -28.37 47.55
C VAL A 267 -9.66 -28.04 48.94
N PHE A 268 -10.99 -27.98 49.06
CA PHE A 268 -11.74 -27.25 50.10
C PHE A 268 -11.54 -25.74 50.06
N PHE A 269 -10.28 -25.29 50.10
CA PHE A 269 -9.88 -23.89 49.98
C PHE A 269 -9.12 -23.65 48.65
N PRO A 270 -9.06 -22.40 48.16
CA PRO A 270 -8.34 -22.07 46.94
C PRO A 270 -6.84 -22.40 47.02
N THR A 271 -6.28 -22.95 45.94
CA THR A 271 -4.84 -23.17 45.74
C THR A 271 -4.26 -22.14 44.76
N GLU A 272 -2.95 -22.06 44.57
CA GLU A 272 -2.34 -21.16 43.57
C GLU A 272 -2.49 -21.70 42.13
N LYS A 273 -3.06 -22.90 41.95
CA LYS A 273 -3.23 -23.53 40.63
C LYS A 273 -4.34 -22.88 39.83
N LEU A 274 -3.99 -22.01 38.90
CA LEU A 274 -4.93 -21.44 37.93
C LEU A 274 -5.45 -22.50 36.93
N THR A 275 -6.76 -22.47 36.69
CA THR A 275 -7.48 -23.43 35.83
C THR A 275 -7.69 -22.95 34.39
N GLY A 276 -7.69 -21.64 34.18
CA GLY A 276 -8.10 -21.01 32.91
C GLY A 276 -9.61 -21.05 32.64
N LEU A 277 -10.40 -21.63 33.54
CA LEU A 277 -11.86 -21.72 33.45
C LEU A 277 -12.51 -20.40 33.92
N GLY A 278 -13.73 -20.14 33.47
CA GLY A 278 -14.55 -19.01 33.92
C GLY A 278 -15.48 -19.34 35.09
N PHE A 279 -15.30 -20.51 35.71
CA PHE A 279 -16.03 -21.02 36.87
C PHE A 279 -15.06 -21.77 37.78
N LEU A 280 -15.42 -21.93 39.06
CA LEU A 280 -14.57 -22.61 40.04
C LEU A 280 -14.79 -24.12 39.99
N ILE A 281 -13.73 -24.88 40.17
CA ILE A 281 -13.79 -26.33 40.34
C ILE A 281 -13.16 -26.74 41.66
N GLN A 282 -13.73 -27.77 42.27
CA GLN A 282 -13.24 -28.34 43.51
C GLN A 282 -13.24 -29.87 43.44
N GLY A 283 -12.30 -30.48 44.14
CA GLY A 283 -12.27 -31.92 44.33
C GLY A 283 -11.24 -32.31 45.38
N PRO A 284 -11.18 -33.60 45.76
CA PRO A 284 -10.17 -34.13 46.66
C PRO A 284 -8.84 -34.32 45.90
N TYR A 285 -8.27 -33.25 45.36
CA TYR A 285 -7.00 -33.29 44.64
C TYR A 285 -5.83 -33.43 45.61
N ARG A 286 -4.82 -34.21 45.23
CA ARG A 286 -3.55 -34.30 45.95
C ARG A 286 -2.73 -33.05 45.65
N THR A 287 -2.31 -32.37 46.71
CA THR A 287 -1.49 -31.15 46.61
C THR A 287 -0.04 -31.44 46.97
N THR A 288 0.84 -30.48 46.69
CA THR A 288 2.17 -30.40 47.31
C THR A 288 2.05 -30.29 48.85
N PRO A 289 3.14 -30.55 49.60
CA PRO A 289 3.14 -30.37 51.07
C PRO A 289 2.75 -28.96 51.53
N ALA A 290 3.08 -27.93 50.75
CA ALA A 290 2.70 -26.53 51.01
C ALA A 290 1.24 -26.21 50.69
N ARG A 291 0.50 -27.14 50.05
CA ARG A 291 -0.87 -26.99 49.54
C ARG A 291 -1.08 -25.86 48.51
N ASP A 292 0.01 -25.32 47.97
CA ASP A 292 0.01 -24.26 46.97
C ASP A 292 -0.33 -24.76 45.57
N ASN A 293 0.07 -25.98 45.21
CA ASN A 293 -0.02 -26.49 43.84
C ASN A 293 -0.52 -27.93 43.77
N VAL A 294 -1.03 -28.30 42.59
CA VAL A 294 -1.59 -29.62 42.29
C VAL A 294 -0.76 -30.28 41.17
N PRO A 295 -0.01 -31.36 41.47
CA PRO A 295 0.81 -32.06 40.49
C PRO A 295 -0.04 -32.62 39.33
N LYS A 296 0.34 -32.28 38.10
CA LYS A 296 -0.37 -32.72 36.88
C LYS A 296 -0.14 -34.20 36.55
N ASP A 297 0.97 -34.76 37.02
CA ASP A 297 1.42 -36.11 36.66
C ASP A 297 0.93 -37.19 37.63
N ASP A 298 0.28 -36.80 38.72
CA ASP A 298 -0.35 -37.72 39.66
C ASP A 298 -1.61 -38.37 39.03
N GLU A 299 -1.70 -39.70 39.11
CA GLU A 299 -2.77 -40.48 38.47
C GLU A 299 -4.15 -40.19 39.05
N TRP A 300 -4.24 -39.94 40.36
CA TRP A 300 -5.49 -39.61 41.03
C TRP A 300 -5.99 -38.24 40.57
N ASN A 301 -5.12 -37.24 40.51
CA ASN A 301 -5.46 -35.91 39.99
C ASN A 301 -5.92 -35.97 38.53
N ARG A 302 -5.27 -36.79 37.68
CA ARG A 302 -5.74 -37.01 36.29
C ARG A 302 -7.14 -37.63 36.25
N LYS A 303 -7.43 -38.62 37.11
CA LYS A 303 -8.78 -39.19 37.26
C LYS A 303 -9.80 -38.12 37.66
N LEU A 304 -9.49 -37.29 38.66
CA LEU A 304 -10.38 -36.22 39.11
C LEU A 304 -10.66 -35.18 38.02
N VAL A 305 -9.67 -34.82 37.21
CA VAL A 305 -9.91 -33.93 36.07
C VAL A 305 -10.85 -34.57 35.05
N ALA A 306 -10.72 -35.88 34.79
CA ALA A 306 -11.62 -36.59 33.88
C ALA A 306 -13.07 -36.65 34.43
N GLU A 307 -13.24 -36.89 35.73
CA GLU A 307 -14.55 -36.81 36.40
C GLU A 307 -15.12 -35.38 36.34
N THR A 308 -14.28 -34.37 36.56
CA THR A 308 -14.66 -32.95 36.43
C THR A 308 -15.09 -32.62 34.99
N ALA A 309 -14.39 -33.14 33.99
CA ALA A 309 -14.74 -32.96 32.58
C ALA A 309 -16.11 -33.57 32.25
N THR A 310 -16.41 -34.74 32.83
CA THR A 310 -17.71 -35.41 32.69
C THR A 310 -18.81 -34.62 33.39
N LEU A 311 -18.55 -34.13 34.61
CA LEU A 311 -19.47 -33.27 35.36
C LEU A 311 -19.80 -32.01 34.55
N VAL A 312 -18.82 -31.27 34.05
CA VAL A 312 -19.03 -30.02 33.30
C VAL A 312 -19.84 -30.27 32.02
N ALA A 313 -19.59 -31.35 31.29
CA ALA A 313 -20.40 -31.71 30.13
C ALA A 313 -21.85 -32.08 30.50
N SER A 314 -22.07 -32.71 31.66
CA SER A 314 -23.41 -33.00 32.17
C SER A 314 -24.13 -31.72 32.61
N THR A 315 -23.43 -30.80 33.29
CA THR A 315 -23.94 -29.50 33.69
C THR A 315 -24.45 -28.71 32.49
N LEU A 316 -23.69 -28.70 31.39
CA LEU A 316 -24.11 -28.02 30.17
C LEU A 316 -25.45 -28.49 29.61
N ALA A 317 -25.77 -29.78 29.74
CA ALA A 317 -27.08 -30.30 29.33
C ALA A 317 -28.22 -29.94 30.29
N GLN A 318 -27.91 -29.55 31.53
CA GLN A 318 -28.90 -29.19 32.55
C GLN A 318 -29.18 -27.68 32.58
N LEU A 319 -28.26 -26.84 32.11
CA LEU A 319 -28.43 -25.38 32.07
C LEU A 319 -29.66 -24.89 31.29
N PRO A 320 -30.09 -25.51 30.15
CA PRO A 320 -31.32 -25.12 29.46
C PRO A 320 -32.56 -25.23 30.36
N ASP A 321 -32.74 -26.36 31.05
CA ASP A 321 -33.89 -26.64 31.91
C ASP A 321 -33.96 -25.70 33.12
N LEU A 322 -32.79 -25.20 33.56
CA LEU A 322 -32.67 -24.20 34.62
C LEU A 322 -32.89 -22.77 34.12
N GLY A 323 -33.06 -22.55 32.81
CA GLY A 323 -33.14 -21.22 32.21
C GLY A 323 -31.83 -20.42 32.32
N MET A 324 -30.70 -21.12 32.51
CA MET A 324 -29.38 -20.53 32.79
C MET A 324 -28.41 -20.64 31.61
N LEU A 325 -28.76 -21.36 30.55
CA LEU A 325 -27.96 -21.41 29.33
C LEU A 325 -28.12 -20.10 28.54
N THR A 326 -27.14 -19.22 28.67
CA THR A 326 -27.05 -17.93 27.97
C THR A 326 -25.69 -17.77 27.30
N VAL A 327 -25.53 -16.76 26.45
CA VAL A 327 -24.20 -16.41 25.90
C VAL A 327 -23.20 -16.10 27.03
N GLY A 328 -23.65 -15.47 28.13
CA GLY A 328 -22.85 -15.28 29.34
C GLY A 328 -22.36 -16.60 29.94
N SER A 329 -23.24 -17.60 30.06
CA SER A 329 -22.88 -18.93 30.55
C SER A 329 -21.88 -19.65 29.64
N LEU A 330 -22.05 -19.56 28.31
CA LEU A 330 -21.13 -20.17 27.34
C LEU A 330 -19.74 -19.52 27.39
N ARG A 331 -19.66 -18.23 27.74
CA ARG A 331 -18.39 -17.53 27.95
C ARG A 331 -17.62 -18.01 29.17
N THR A 332 -18.24 -18.73 30.12
CA THR A 332 -17.53 -19.30 31.27
C THR A 332 -16.74 -20.56 30.93
N LEU A 333 -17.06 -21.18 29.79
CA LEU A 333 -16.48 -22.43 29.34
C LEU A 333 -15.02 -22.26 28.86
N PRO A 334 -14.25 -23.36 28.78
CA PRO A 334 -12.90 -23.37 28.21
C PRO A 334 -12.94 -23.14 26.68
N ILE A 335 -13.22 -21.91 26.25
CA ILE A 335 -13.38 -21.54 24.83
C ILE A 335 -12.12 -20.92 24.21
N ARG A 336 -11.11 -20.59 25.02
CA ARG A 336 -9.84 -20.04 24.55
C ARG A 336 -8.83 -21.16 24.35
N GLN A 337 -8.66 -21.62 23.11
CA GLN A 337 -7.82 -22.78 22.79
C GLN A 337 -6.35 -22.62 23.25
N ALA A 338 -5.82 -21.39 23.27
CA ALA A 338 -4.48 -21.09 23.75
C ALA A 338 -4.25 -21.46 25.23
N ASP A 339 -5.29 -21.41 26.07
CA ASP A 339 -5.22 -21.76 27.49
C ASP A 339 -5.19 -23.28 27.70
N PHE A 340 -5.64 -24.06 26.71
CA PHE A 340 -5.86 -25.51 26.81
C PHE A 340 -5.15 -26.28 25.69
N LEU A 341 -3.84 -26.05 25.54
CA LEU A 341 -3.00 -26.78 24.59
C LEU A 341 -2.93 -28.29 24.93
N PRO A 342 -2.61 -29.17 23.96
CA PRO A 342 -2.39 -30.59 24.22
C PRO A 342 -1.37 -30.82 25.35
N GLY A 343 -1.68 -31.73 26.27
CA GLY A 343 -0.82 -32.08 27.41
C GLY A 343 -0.95 -31.17 28.64
N THR A 344 -1.77 -30.12 28.60
CA THR A 344 -2.09 -29.35 29.82
C THR A 344 -3.07 -30.11 30.71
N MET A 345 -3.02 -29.84 32.03
CA MET A 345 -3.80 -30.57 33.03
C MET A 345 -5.30 -30.54 32.76
N PHE A 346 -5.87 -29.37 32.41
CA PHE A 346 -7.31 -29.18 32.23
C PHE A 346 -7.80 -29.37 30.78
N ARG A 347 -6.93 -29.83 29.88
CA ARG A 347 -7.28 -30.16 28.49
C ARG A 347 -8.50 -31.11 28.36
N PRO A 348 -8.67 -32.14 29.22
CA PRO A 348 -9.85 -33.01 29.13
C PRO A 348 -11.18 -32.28 29.29
N ILE A 349 -11.23 -31.21 30.10
CA ILE A 349 -12.44 -30.39 30.28
C ILE A 349 -12.78 -29.66 28.98
N PHE A 350 -11.78 -29.07 28.31
CA PHE A 350 -11.93 -28.43 27.00
C PHE A 350 -12.54 -29.38 25.97
N GLU A 351 -12.01 -30.61 25.90
CA GLU A 351 -12.44 -31.62 24.92
C GLU A 351 -13.84 -32.15 25.21
N SER A 352 -14.17 -32.36 26.49
CA SER A 352 -15.50 -32.77 26.94
C SER A 352 -16.55 -31.71 26.60
N VAL A 353 -16.26 -30.43 26.84
CA VAL A 353 -17.13 -29.31 26.47
C VAL A 353 -17.31 -29.22 24.96
N ALA A 354 -16.22 -29.32 24.18
CA ALA A 354 -16.30 -29.32 22.72
C ALA A 354 -17.18 -30.47 22.21
N THR A 355 -17.05 -31.65 22.81
CA THR A 355 -17.85 -32.83 22.45
C THR A 355 -19.32 -32.63 22.80
N ALA A 356 -19.64 -32.10 23.98
CA ALA A 356 -21.01 -31.79 24.38
C ALA A 356 -21.67 -30.79 23.43
N LEU A 357 -20.98 -29.70 23.09
CA LEU A 357 -21.48 -28.69 22.15
C LEU A 357 -21.65 -29.23 20.72
N ARG A 358 -20.81 -30.18 20.28
CA ARG A 358 -20.96 -30.83 18.95
C ARG A 358 -22.11 -31.82 18.85
N THR A 359 -22.48 -32.46 19.95
CA THR A 359 -23.39 -33.62 19.96
C THR A 359 -24.78 -33.31 20.51
N ARG A 360 -24.96 -32.15 21.14
CA ARG A 360 -26.21 -31.77 21.82
C ARG A 360 -26.74 -30.43 21.31
N ALA A 361 -28.05 -30.25 21.48
CA ALA A 361 -28.75 -29.03 21.15
C ALA A 361 -28.48 -27.92 22.19
N LEU A 362 -27.30 -27.30 22.09
CA LEU A 362 -26.80 -26.31 23.06
C LEU A 362 -26.40 -24.97 22.41
N ILE A 363 -26.53 -24.83 21.09
CA ILE A 363 -26.15 -23.61 20.38
C ILE A 363 -27.35 -22.65 20.33
N PRO A 364 -27.24 -21.44 20.93
CA PRO A 364 -28.35 -20.49 20.96
C PRO A 364 -28.63 -19.88 19.59
N THR A 365 -29.90 -19.87 19.20
CA THR A 365 -30.37 -19.29 17.94
C THR A 365 -30.99 -17.90 18.14
N ASP A 366 -31.21 -17.17 17.05
CA ASP A 366 -31.97 -15.91 17.07
C ASP A 366 -33.46 -16.10 17.48
N SER A 367 -34.00 -17.33 17.37
CA SER A 367 -35.36 -17.63 17.86
C SER A 367 -35.45 -17.80 19.38
N GLY A 368 -34.31 -17.88 20.07
CA GLY A 368 -34.23 -18.15 21.50
C GLY A 368 -34.17 -19.64 21.87
N ASP A 369 -34.19 -20.54 20.87
CA ASP A 369 -34.06 -21.98 21.06
C ASP A 369 -32.58 -22.41 21.06
N PHE A 370 -32.34 -23.67 21.42
CA PHE A 370 -31.02 -24.30 21.32
C PHE A 370 -31.04 -25.46 20.34
N VAL A 371 -30.04 -25.52 19.46
CA VAL A 371 -29.95 -26.57 18.42
C VAL A 371 -28.53 -27.09 18.25
N ASN A 372 -28.35 -28.13 17.44
CA ASN A 372 -27.04 -28.71 17.17
C ASN A 372 -26.23 -27.82 16.20
N PRO A 373 -24.89 -27.84 16.26
CA PRO A 373 -24.04 -27.05 15.37
C PRO A 373 -24.26 -27.26 13.86
N LYS A 374 -24.66 -28.47 13.45
CA LYS A 374 -24.96 -28.79 12.05
C LYS A 374 -26.20 -28.07 11.50
N ASP A 375 -27.10 -27.65 12.38
CA ASP A 375 -28.41 -27.06 12.05
C ASP A 375 -28.37 -25.52 12.16
N VAL A 376 -27.18 -24.94 12.33
CA VAL A 376 -26.99 -23.49 12.44
C VAL A 376 -25.91 -22.96 11.51
N LYS A 377 -26.04 -21.68 11.20
CA LYS A 377 -25.03 -20.87 10.50
C LYS A 377 -24.78 -19.58 11.27
N ILE A 378 -23.60 -19.01 11.09
CA ILE A 378 -23.27 -17.68 11.60
C ILE A 378 -23.43 -16.68 10.46
N ALA A 379 -24.17 -15.59 10.65
CA ALA A 379 -24.25 -14.54 9.63
C ALA A 379 -23.13 -13.52 9.84
N ARG A 380 -22.40 -13.19 8.76
CA ARG A 380 -21.37 -12.13 8.80
C ARG A 380 -21.97 -10.75 9.12
N ALA A 381 -23.19 -10.51 8.66
CA ALA A 381 -23.89 -9.22 8.78
C ALA A 381 -25.29 -9.39 9.39
N GLY A 382 -25.73 -8.38 10.16
CA GLY A 382 -27.07 -8.37 10.75
C GLY A 382 -28.18 -8.41 9.70
N ASP A 383 -28.00 -7.68 8.60
CA ASP A 383 -29.00 -7.55 7.54
C ASP A 383 -29.30 -8.87 6.82
N LEU A 384 -28.31 -9.77 6.75
CA LEU A 384 -28.52 -11.12 6.21
C LEU A 384 -29.55 -11.92 7.01
N ARG A 385 -29.54 -11.77 8.34
CA ARG A 385 -30.45 -12.51 9.23
C ARG A 385 -31.89 -12.06 9.05
N ASN A 386 -32.07 -10.77 8.84
CA ASN A 386 -33.38 -10.18 8.55
C ASN A 386 -33.89 -10.57 7.16
N LEU A 387 -32.99 -10.63 6.16
CA LEU A 387 -33.34 -10.93 4.78
C LEU A 387 -33.61 -12.43 4.55
N PHE A 388 -32.91 -13.30 5.27
CA PHE A 388 -33.06 -14.76 5.20
C PHE A 388 -33.51 -15.33 6.55
N PRO A 389 -34.81 -15.24 6.91
CA PRO A 389 -35.38 -16.02 8.00
C PRO A 389 -35.12 -17.52 7.83
N SER A 390 -35.26 -18.31 8.90
CA SER A 390 -34.87 -19.74 8.91
C SER A 390 -35.46 -20.56 7.75
N GLU A 391 -36.73 -20.32 7.38
CA GLU A 391 -37.37 -21.03 6.27
C GLU A 391 -36.72 -20.68 4.93
N THR A 392 -36.49 -19.39 4.67
CA THR A 392 -35.85 -18.89 3.46
C THR A 392 -34.38 -19.32 3.38
N LEU A 393 -33.66 -19.30 4.50
CA LEU A 393 -32.28 -19.79 4.59
C LEU A 393 -32.20 -21.30 4.30
N THR A 394 -33.11 -22.08 4.87
CA THR A 394 -33.16 -23.53 4.64
C THR A 394 -33.39 -23.85 3.17
N SER A 395 -34.31 -23.12 2.53
CA SER A 395 -34.59 -23.22 1.10
C SER A 395 -33.38 -22.83 0.25
N LEU A 396 -32.74 -21.68 0.53
CA LEU A 396 -31.55 -21.21 -0.17
C LEU A 396 -30.42 -22.24 -0.16
N LEU A 397 -30.17 -22.87 1.00
CA LEU A 397 -29.11 -23.84 1.18
C LEU A 397 -29.48 -25.25 0.69
N GLY A 398 -30.72 -25.47 0.24
CA GLY A 398 -31.23 -26.79 -0.16
C GLY A 398 -31.15 -27.83 0.97
N ALA A 399 -31.23 -27.40 2.23
CA ALA A 399 -31.00 -28.27 3.36
C ALA A 399 -32.25 -29.13 3.69
N ALA A 400 -32.05 -30.42 3.99
CA ALA A 400 -33.13 -31.32 4.36
C ALA A 400 -33.71 -31.05 5.76
N GLN A 401 -32.94 -30.39 6.64
CA GLN A 401 -33.35 -30.00 7.99
C GLN A 401 -33.35 -28.49 8.11
N ARG A 402 -34.21 -27.96 8.99
CA ARG A 402 -34.35 -26.52 9.25
C ARG A 402 -33.02 -25.95 9.75
N ILE A 403 -32.48 -24.98 9.01
CA ILE A 403 -31.27 -24.23 9.36
C ILE A 403 -31.66 -22.91 10.03
N GLN A 404 -30.94 -22.56 11.10
CA GLN A 404 -31.18 -21.34 11.87
C GLN A 404 -29.92 -20.47 11.99
N TRP A 405 -30.10 -19.20 12.32
CA TRP A 405 -28.98 -18.32 12.65
C TRP A 405 -28.60 -18.49 14.12
N VAL A 406 -27.29 -18.53 14.39
CA VAL A 406 -26.76 -18.29 15.73
C VAL A 406 -27.17 -16.89 16.19
N THR A 407 -27.49 -16.74 17.48
CA THR A 407 -27.93 -15.48 18.08
C THR A 407 -27.04 -14.27 17.74
N ALA A 408 -27.66 -13.09 17.59
CA ALA A 408 -27.04 -11.77 17.37
C ALA A 408 -25.95 -11.37 18.38
N GLU A 409 -25.94 -12.02 19.55
CA GLU A 409 -24.97 -11.79 20.61
C GLU A 409 -23.62 -12.46 20.31
N ILE A 410 -23.60 -13.47 19.43
CA ILE A 410 -22.38 -14.19 19.05
C ILE A 410 -21.86 -13.64 17.72
N THR A 411 -20.96 -12.67 17.80
CA THR A 411 -20.28 -12.05 16.66
C THR A 411 -18.80 -11.84 16.96
N GLU A 412 -18.00 -11.70 15.91
CA GLU A 412 -16.57 -11.38 16.03
C GLU A 412 -16.31 -10.16 16.90
N ALA A 413 -17.16 -9.13 16.83
CA ALA A 413 -17.01 -7.89 17.59
C ALA A 413 -17.48 -7.99 19.06
N ARG A 414 -18.55 -8.73 19.35
CA ARG A 414 -19.16 -8.78 20.69
C ARG A 414 -18.57 -9.88 21.57
N THR A 415 -18.27 -11.03 20.98
CA THR A 415 -17.82 -12.23 21.71
C THR A 415 -16.73 -12.97 20.90
N PRO A 416 -15.56 -12.34 20.67
CA PRO A 416 -14.53 -12.84 19.76
C PRO A 416 -14.07 -14.27 20.07
N ASP A 417 -13.83 -14.59 21.35
CA ASP A 417 -13.40 -15.93 21.75
C ASP A 417 -14.46 -17.00 21.43
N LEU A 418 -15.73 -16.71 21.69
CA LEU A 418 -16.83 -17.65 21.46
C LEU A 418 -17.12 -17.81 19.97
N TYR A 419 -17.10 -16.70 19.22
CA TYR A 419 -17.21 -16.69 17.77
C TYR A 419 -16.08 -17.51 17.11
N SER A 420 -14.83 -17.30 17.53
CA SER A 420 -13.68 -18.07 17.05
C SER A 420 -13.82 -19.55 17.40
N TYR A 421 -14.24 -19.87 18.63
CA TYR A 421 -14.48 -21.23 19.06
C TYR A 421 -15.56 -21.94 18.22
N PHE A 422 -16.67 -21.26 17.94
CA PHE A 422 -17.75 -21.81 17.11
C PHE A 422 -17.28 -22.11 15.68
N ARG A 423 -16.49 -21.21 15.09
CA ARG A 423 -15.97 -21.40 13.72
C ARG A 423 -14.87 -22.45 13.64
N GLN A 424 -13.90 -22.41 14.55
CA GLN A 424 -12.67 -23.20 14.43
C GLN A 424 -12.78 -24.55 15.13
N VAL A 425 -13.48 -24.62 16.27
CA VAL A 425 -13.61 -25.85 17.07
C VAL A 425 -14.91 -26.56 16.72
N LEU A 426 -16.04 -25.86 16.69
CA LEU A 426 -17.33 -26.48 16.36
C LEU A 426 -17.59 -26.60 14.85
N ASN A 427 -16.75 -25.96 14.02
CA ASN A 427 -16.87 -25.95 12.56
C ASN A 427 -18.23 -25.43 12.06
N ILE A 428 -18.79 -24.44 12.75
CA ILE A 428 -20.02 -23.77 12.32
C ILE A 428 -19.66 -22.79 11.20
N GLU A 429 -20.28 -22.99 10.04
CA GLU A 429 -20.02 -22.20 8.84
C GLU A 429 -20.54 -20.75 8.99
N GLU A 430 -19.73 -19.80 8.56
CA GLU A 430 -20.12 -18.41 8.42
C GLU A 430 -20.63 -18.15 7.01
N VAL A 431 -21.84 -17.63 6.89
CA VAL A 431 -22.46 -17.22 5.64
C VAL A 431 -22.19 -15.75 5.40
N THR A 432 -21.54 -15.45 4.27
CA THR A 432 -21.24 -14.09 3.83
C THR A 432 -22.23 -13.61 2.77
N PRO A 433 -22.39 -12.28 2.59
CA PRO A 433 -23.22 -11.74 1.52
C PRO A 433 -22.82 -12.25 0.12
N GLU A 434 -21.51 -12.40 -0.13
CA GLU A 434 -20.97 -12.91 -1.40
C GLU A 434 -21.39 -14.36 -1.65
N ALA A 435 -21.28 -15.21 -0.62
CA ALA A 435 -21.66 -16.62 -0.71
C ALA A 435 -23.16 -16.78 -0.99
N VAL A 436 -23.99 -15.95 -0.36
CA VAL A 436 -25.44 -15.91 -0.63
C VAL A 436 -25.72 -15.56 -2.07
N VAL A 437 -25.16 -14.45 -2.58
CA VAL A 437 -25.41 -14.03 -3.97
C VAL A 437 -24.95 -15.08 -4.98
N ALA A 438 -23.86 -15.80 -4.69
CA ALA A 438 -23.36 -16.87 -5.53
C ALA A 438 -24.24 -18.14 -5.52
N GLN A 439 -25.03 -18.35 -4.47
CA GLN A 439 -25.93 -19.51 -4.32
C GLN A 439 -27.36 -19.24 -4.82
N LEU A 440 -27.69 -17.99 -5.16
CA LEU A 440 -28.99 -17.66 -5.73
C LEU A 440 -29.12 -18.29 -7.12
N ASP A 441 -30.06 -19.22 -7.25
CA ASP A 441 -30.43 -19.81 -8.53
C ASP A 441 -31.79 -19.30 -9.02
N GLN A 442 -32.11 -19.63 -10.27
CA GLN A 442 -33.36 -19.23 -10.91
C GLN A 442 -34.58 -19.81 -10.19
N HIS A 443 -34.51 -21.06 -9.71
CA HIS A 443 -35.64 -21.72 -9.06
C HIS A 443 -36.03 -21.04 -7.75
N PHE A 444 -35.05 -20.74 -6.91
CA PHE A 444 -35.23 -19.99 -5.68
C PHE A 444 -35.78 -18.59 -5.98
N LEU A 445 -35.14 -17.88 -6.92
CA LEU A 445 -35.53 -16.51 -7.24
C LEU A 445 -36.91 -16.39 -7.89
N GLU A 446 -37.41 -17.36 -8.62
CA GLU A 446 -38.79 -17.37 -9.15
C GLU A 446 -39.83 -17.62 -8.05
N ALA A 447 -39.48 -18.41 -7.04
CA ALA A 447 -40.37 -18.72 -5.93
C ALA A 447 -40.52 -17.58 -4.90
N THR A 448 -39.64 -16.57 -4.90
CA THR A 448 -39.70 -15.47 -3.94
C THR A 448 -40.76 -14.41 -4.29
N SER A 449 -41.35 -13.77 -3.27
CA SER A 449 -42.31 -12.69 -3.48
C SER A 449 -41.64 -11.40 -3.96
N ASP A 450 -42.40 -10.51 -4.62
CA ASP A 450 -41.91 -9.18 -4.99
C ASP A 450 -41.47 -8.37 -3.75
N GLU A 451 -42.16 -8.52 -2.62
CA GLU A 451 -41.79 -7.86 -1.38
C GLU A 451 -40.42 -8.33 -0.85
N TRP A 452 -40.12 -9.63 -0.98
CA TRP A 452 -38.78 -10.14 -0.65
C TRP A 452 -37.72 -9.60 -1.62
N MET A 453 -37.99 -9.60 -2.93
CA MET A 453 -37.08 -9.05 -3.94
C MET A 453 -36.78 -7.57 -3.71
N ARG A 454 -37.78 -6.78 -3.31
CA ARG A 454 -37.60 -5.37 -2.93
C ARG A 454 -36.62 -5.23 -1.78
N ARG A 455 -36.80 -5.99 -0.69
CA ARG A 455 -35.88 -6.02 0.46
C ARG A 455 -34.48 -6.51 0.07
N PHE A 456 -34.38 -7.44 -0.87
CA PHE A 456 -33.11 -7.92 -1.40
C PHE A 456 -32.36 -6.81 -2.18
N TYR A 457 -33.04 -6.04 -3.02
CA TYR A 457 -32.42 -4.90 -3.69
C TYR A 457 -32.00 -3.80 -2.71
N GLU A 458 -32.79 -3.55 -1.66
CA GLU A 458 -32.42 -2.62 -0.58
C GLU A 458 -31.18 -3.10 0.19
N PHE A 459 -31.08 -4.41 0.46
CA PHE A 459 -29.90 -5.03 1.04
C PHE A 459 -28.68 -4.86 0.12
N LEU A 460 -28.81 -5.13 -1.18
CA LEU A 460 -27.73 -4.92 -2.14
C LEU A 460 -27.31 -3.46 -2.17
N ALA A 461 -28.24 -2.50 -2.09
CA ALA A 461 -27.93 -1.07 -2.06
C ALA A 461 -26.95 -0.68 -0.95
N GLY A 462 -27.01 -1.35 0.21
CA GLY A 462 -26.09 -1.16 1.34
C GLY A 462 -24.76 -1.91 1.22
N GLN A 463 -24.62 -2.81 0.24
CA GLN A 463 -23.47 -3.72 0.08
C GLN A 463 -22.77 -3.50 -1.27
N GLU A 464 -22.17 -2.33 -1.47
CA GLU A 464 -21.56 -1.93 -2.75
C GLU A 464 -20.52 -2.93 -3.29
N ALA A 465 -19.78 -3.61 -2.41
CA ALA A 465 -18.82 -4.64 -2.79
C ALA A 465 -19.43 -5.76 -3.65
N LEU A 466 -20.72 -6.06 -3.48
CA LEU A 466 -21.41 -7.10 -4.21
C LEU A 466 -21.72 -6.75 -5.67
N TRP A 467 -21.75 -5.46 -6.04
CA TRP A 467 -22.20 -5.03 -7.37
C TRP A 467 -21.35 -3.92 -8.01
N ARG A 468 -20.30 -3.45 -7.34
CA ARG A 468 -19.36 -2.46 -7.89
C ARG A 468 -18.65 -2.98 -9.13
N LYS A 469 -18.31 -2.04 -10.02
CA LYS A 469 -17.39 -2.30 -11.14
C LYS A 469 -15.97 -2.58 -10.62
N PRO A 470 -15.17 -3.38 -11.34
CA PRO A 470 -13.73 -3.50 -11.06
C PRO A 470 -13.08 -2.12 -11.03
N LEU A 471 -12.29 -1.83 -9.98
CA LEU A 471 -11.51 -0.59 -9.91
C LEU A 471 -10.27 -0.67 -10.80
N THR A 472 -9.72 -1.88 -10.93
CA THR A 472 -8.60 -2.19 -11.82
C THR A 472 -8.92 -3.41 -12.68
N PRO A 473 -8.24 -3.62 -13.82
CA PRO A 473 -8.42 -4.81 -14.66
C PRO A 473 -8.11 -6.16 -13.98
N ARG A 474 -7.47 -6.13 -12.80
CA ARG A 474 -7.16 -7.33 -12.01
C ARG A 474 -8.25 -7.67 -10.98
N ASP A 475 -9.14 -6.73 -10.68
CA ASP A 475 -10.19 -6.95 -9.69
C ASP A 475 -11.35 -7.74 -10.31
N ALA A 476 -11.88 -8.71 -9.57
CA ALA A 476 -13.11 -9.37 -9.96
C ALA A 476 -14.30 -8.39 -9.81
N PRO A 477 -15.26 -8.38 -10.74
CA PRO A 477 -16.50 -7.64 -10.57
C PRO A 477 -17.29 -8.20 -9.38
N GLY A 478 -18.11 -7.36 -8.75
CA GLY A 478 -19.02 -7.83 -7.72
C GLY A 478 -19.95 -8.94 -8.25
N PRO A 479 -20.19 -10.03 -7.48
CA PRO A 479 -20.93 -11.21 -7.94
C PRO A 479 -22.36 -10.90 -8.44
N ALA A 480 -23.00 -9.87 -7.90
CA ALA A 480 -24.35 -9.47 -8.30
C ALA A 480 -24.41 -8.86 -9.71
N ARG A 481 -23.27 -8.50 -10.34
CA ARG A 481 -23.25 -7.96 -11.71
C ARG A 481 -23.52 -9.03 -12.78
N SER A 482 -23.24 -10.29 -12.47
CA SER A 482 -23.40 -11.43 -13.38
C SER A 482 -24.47 -12.43 -12.92
N ALA A 483 -24.89 -12.37 -11.66
CA ALA A 483 -25.97 -13.22 -11.15
C ALA A 483 -27.33 -12.79 -11.73
N PRO A 484 -28.24 -13.73 -12.07
CA PRO A 484 -29.55 -13.43 -12.63
C PRO A 484 -30.52 -12.93 -11.56
N ILE A 485 -30.27 -11.74 -11.03
CA ILE A 485 -31.00 -11.19 -9.87
C ILE A 485 -32.06 -10.16 -10.21
N ILE A 486 -32.12 -9.68 -11.47
CA ILE A 486 -33.06 -8.63 -11.86
C ILE A 486 -34.34 -9.25 -12.38
N ARG A 487 -35.45 -9.08 -11.65
CA ARG A 487 -36.77 -9.57 -12.04
C ARG A 487 -37.46 -8.63 -13.04
N LEU A 488 -37.95 -9.23 -14.13
CA LEU A 488 -38.68 -8.58 -15.22
C LEU A 488 -40.19 -8.55 -14.97
N ASN A 489 -40.94 -7.86 -15.85
CA ASN A 489 -42.42 -7.81 -15.79
C ASN A 489 -43.09 -9.17 -15.97
N ASP A 490 -42.42 -10.15 -16.58
CA ASP A 490 -42.90 -11.52 -16.77
C ASP A 490 -42.36 -12.50 -15.70
N ASP A 491 -41.87 -11.95 -14.58
CA ASP A 491 -41.32 -12.66 -13.42
C ASP A 491 -40.03 -13.45 -13.65
N ARG A 492 -39.51 -13.52 -14.89
CA ARG A 492 -38.20 -14.07 -15.18
C ARG A 492 -37.09 -13.18 -14.62
N GLN A 493 -35.95 -13.79 -14.32
CA GLN A 493 -34.77 -13.12 -13.81
C GLN A 493 -33.66 -13.12 -14.83
N VAL A 494 -33.00 -11.98 -14.96
CA VAL A 494 -31.86 -11.79 -15.85
C VAL A 494 -30.70 -11.15 -15.09
N PRO A 495 -29.45 -11.38 -15.54
CA PRO A 495 -28.34 -10.63 -15.00
C PRO A 495 -28.49 -9.14 -15.33
N PRO A 496 -27.92 -8.23 -14.53
CA PRO A 496 -27.97 -6.81 -14.87
C PRO A 496 -27.21 -6.48 -16.17
N PHE A 497 -26.11 -7.19 -16.44
CA PHE A 497 -25.24 -6.95 -17.60
C PHE A 497 -24.93 -8.24 -18.36
N ARG A 498 -24.68 -8.11 -19.66
CA ARG A 498 -24.16 -9.17 -20.52
C ARG A 498 -22.64 -9.31 -20.35
N ALA A 499 -22.05 -10.35 -20.93
CA ALA A 499 -20.60 -10.63 -20.85
C ALA A 499 -19.72 -9.50 -21.42
N ASP A 500 -20.24 -8.72 -22.37
CA ASP A 500 -19.58 -7.54 -22.95
C ASP A 500 -19.71 -6.26 -22.09
N GLY A 501 -20.39 -6.36 -20.93
CA GLY A 501 -20.64 -5.25 -20.03
C GLY A 501 -21.84 -4.37 -20.41
N SER A 502 -22.53 -4.65 -21.52
CA SER A 502 -23.75 -3.94 -21.91
C SER A 502 -24.93 -4.30 -20.98
N PRO A 503 -25.89 -3.38 -20.74
CA PRO A 503 -27.09 -3.69 -19.96
C PRO A 503 -27.89 -4.82 -20.61
N ALA A 504 -28.22 -5.86 -19.83
CA ALA A 504 -29.13 -6.92 -20.28
C ALA A 504 -30.60 -6.56 -20.03
N VAL A 505 -30.85 -5.54 -19.22
CA VAL A 505 -32.17 -5.05 -18.78
C VAL A 505 -32.12 -3.54 -18.60
N TYR A 506 -33.26 -2.87 -18.78
CA TYR A 506 -33.40 -1.42 -18.68
C TYR A 506 -34.46 -1.03 -17.65
N LEU A 507 -34.37 0.19 -17.10
CA LEU A 507 -35.32 0.66 -16.09
C LEU A 507 -36.69 0.93 -16.71
N ASP A 508 -36.73 1.62 -17.83
CA ASP A 508 -37.96 1.98 -18.54
C ASP A 508 -37.65 2.19 -20.01
N SER A 509 -38.67 2.25 -20.87
CA SER A 509 -38.54 2.56 -22.28
C SER A 509 -39.52 3.66 -22.69
N ARG A 510 -38.99 4.81 -23.12
CA ARG A 510 -39.80 5.87 -23.74
C ARG A 510 -40.15 5.58 -25.20
N LEU A 511 -39.54 4.54 -25.77
CA LEU A 511 -39.72 4.13 -27.16
C LEU A 511 -40.62 2.87 -27.18
N GLN A 512 -41.59 2.84 -28.09
CA GLN A 512 -42.50 1.70 -28.24
C GLN A 512 -41.79 0.56 -28.99
N TRP A 513 -41.06 -0.28 -28.26
CA TRP A 513 -40.45 -1.52 -28.76
C TRP A 513 -40.92 -2.69 -27.90
N GLY A 514 -41.60 -3.66 -28.50
CA GLY A 514 -42.27 -4.75 -27.77
C GLY A 514 -41.35 -5.76 -27.06
N ASP A 515 -40.07 -5.84 -27.46
CA ASP A 515 -39.15 -6.91 -27.04
C ASP A 515 -38.01 -6.43 -26.12
N VAL A 516 -38.15 -5.30 -25.42
CA VAL A 516 -37.09 -4.78 -24.54
C VAL A 516 -37.25 -5.34 -23.13
N PRO A 517 -36.22 -6.00 -22.54
CA PRO A 517 -36.28 -6.43 -21.15
C PRO A 517 -36.28 -5.24 -20.19
N LEU A 518 -37.36 -5.08 -19.42
CA LEU A 518 -37.53 -4.00 -18.45
C LEU A 518 -37.58 -4.55 -17.02
N VAL A 519 -36.96 -3.83 -16.08
CA VAL A 519 -37.12 -4.08 -14.64
C VAL A 519 -38.61 -4.01 -14.29
N LYS A 520 -39.10 -4.97 -13.49
CA LYS A 520 -40.51 -5.00 -13.10
C LYS A 520 -40.92 -3.68 -12.45
N ALA A 521 -42.00 -3.07 -12.94
CA ALA A 521 -42.37 -1.70 -12.61
C ALA A 521 -42.53 -1.43 -11.10
N VAL A 522 -42.98 -2.44 -10.34
CA VAL A 522 -43.15 -2.34 -8.88
C VAL A 522 -41.85 -1.97 -8.16
N PHE A 523 -40.68 -2.40 -8.65
CA PHE A 523 -39.38 -2.12 -8.04
C PHE A 523 -38.85 -0.72 -8.36
N LEU A 524 -39.51 0.03 -9.25
CA LEU A 524 -39.13 1.39 -9.61
C LEU A 524 -39.96 2.44 -8.86
N THR A 525 -40.93 2.00 -8.05
CA THR A 525 -41.78 2.89 -7.23
C THR A 525 -41.09 3.35 -5.94
N SER A 526 -40.15 2.57 -5.40
CA SER A 526 -39.33 2.94 -4.23
C SER A 526 -38.09 3.70 -4.68
N ASP A 527 -37.85 4.86 -4.07
CA ASP A 527 -36.66 5.69 -4.35
C ASP A 527 -35.36 4.95 -4.04
N SER A 528 -35.36 4.08 -3.02
CA SER A 528 -34.19 3.32 -2.60
C SER A 528 -33.77 2.28 -3.65
N THR A 529 -34.71 1.49 -4.14
CA THR A 529 -34.45 0.47 -5.18
C THR A 529 -34.16 1.11 -6.53
N ARG A 530 -34.85 2.20 -6.89
CA ARG A 530 -34.54 2.98 -8.09
C ARG A 530 -33.12 3.53 -8.05
N ALA A 531 -32.71 4.14 -6.93
CA ALA A 531 -31.36 4.66 -6.75
C ALA A 531 -30.31 3.54 -6.82
N PHE A 532 -30.59 2.36 -6.27
CA PHE A 532 -29.73 1.18 -6.41
C PHE A 532 -29.51 0.81 -7.88
N PHE A 533 -30.57 0.63 -8.68
CA PHE A 533 -30.40 0.23 -10.07
C PHE A 533 -29.66 1.29 -10.91
N GLN A 534 -29.88 2.58 -10.62
CA GLN A 534 -29.13 3.67 -11.25
C GLN A 534 -27.63 3.59 -10.90
N LYS A 535 -27.28 3.39 -9.62
CA LYS A 535 -25.90 3.22 -9.17
C LYS A 535 -25.25 1.94 -9.71
N LEU A 536 -26.03 0.87 -9.86
CA LEU A 536 -25.59 -0.39 -10.48
C LEU A 536 -25.12 -0.15 -11.93
N GLY A 537 -25.70 0.85 -12.59
CA GLY A 537 -25.41 1.28 -13.96
C GLY A 537 -26.52 0.99 -14.96
N LEU A 538 -27.74 0.71 -14.49
CA LEU A 538 -28.91 0.52 -15.35
C LEU A 538 -29.56 1.88 -15.64
N GLY A 539 -29.97 2.08 -16.89
CA GLY A 539 -30.61 3.30 -17.36
C GLY A 539 -31.90 3.02 -18.12
N GLU A 540 -32.55 4.08 -18.59
CA GLU A 540 -33.65 3.98 -19.55
C GLU A 540 -33.15 3.45 -20.90
N PHE A 541 -34.01 2.73 -21.63
CA PHE A 541 -33.77 2.33 -23.01
C PHE A 541 -33.85 3.57 -23.91
N ASP A 542 -32.70 4.20 -24.12
CA ASP A 542 -32.56 5.46 -24.83
C ASP A 542 -32.08 5.27 -26.28
N ILE A 543 -31.74 6.37 -26.95
CA ILE A 543 -31.28 6.35 -28.34
C ILE A 543 -29.94 5.61 -28.52
N VAL A 544 -29.04 5.63 -27.51
CA VAL A 544 -27.76 4.92 -27.56
C VAL A 544 -28.01 3.41 -27.45
N ALA A 545 -28.88 3.01 -26.53
CA ALA A 545 -29.34 1.62 -26.40
C ALA A 545 -30.03 1.14 -27.68
N THR A 546 -30.86 1.99 -28.30
CA THR A 546 -31.53 1.69 -29.58
C THR A 546 -30.52 1.43 -30.70
N VAL A 547 -29.54 2.33 -30.88
CA VAL A 547 -28.49 2.15 -31.89
C VAL A 547 -27.72 0.85 -31.64
N ARG A 548 -27.32 0.59 -30.40
CA ARG A 548 -26.58 -0.62 -30.02
C ARG A 548 -27.35 -1.92 -30.26
N GLU A 549 -28.60 -1.99 -29.82
CA GLU A 549 -29.36 -3.25 -29.79
C GLU A 549 -30.16 -3.53 -31.06
N LYS A 550 -30.55 -2.49 -31.80
CA LYS A 550 -31.43 -2.63 -32.99
C LYS A 550 -30.72 -2.29 -34.30
N PHE A 551 -29.86 -1.28 -34.33
CA PHE A 551 -29.28 -0.81 -35.60
C PHE A 551 -27.94 -1.46 -35.92
N LEU A 552 -26.96 -1.37 -35.02
CA LEU A 552 -25.60 -1.86 -35.28
C LEU A 552 -25.51 -3.36 -35.61
N PRO A 553 -26.31 -4.28 -35.01
CA PRO A 553 -26.25 -5.70 -35.36
C PRO A 553 -26.49 -5.95 -36.85
N VAL A 554 -27.42 -5.23 -37.47
CA VAL A 554 -27.81 -5.42 -38.87
C VAL A 554 -26.67 -5.09 -39.84
N TYR A 555 -25.81 -4.13 -39.49
CA TYR A 555 -24.65 -3.77 -40.29
C TYR A 555 -23.48 -4.75 -40.16
N ARG A 556 -23.40 -5.50 -39.06
CA ARG A 556 -22.33 -6.48 -38.82
C ARG A 556 -22.45 -7.73 -39.69
N ASP A 557 -23.67 -8.05 -40.15
CA ASP A 557 -23.95 -9.22 -41.00
C ASP A 557 -23.56 -9.01 -42.48
N GLY A 558 -22.98 -7.84 -42.82
CA GLY A 558 -22.27 -7.63 -44.09
C GLY A 558 -23.13 -7.29 -45.30
N SER A 559 -24.46 -7.29 -45.18
CA SER A 559 -25.41 -6.83 -46.21
C SER A 559 -26.72 -6.41 -45.55
N PRO A 560 -26.81 -5.19 -44.98
CA PRO A 560 -28.05 -4.72 -44.37
C PRO A 560 -29.18 -4.71 -45.42
N PRO A 561 -30.38 -5.22 -45.10
CA PRO A 561 -31.51 -5.38 -46.04
C PRO A 561 -32.22 -4.05 -46.38
N TYR A 562 -31.57 -2.92 -46.11
CA TYR A 562 -32.17 -1.59 -46.11
C TYR A 562 -31.97 -0.89 -47.46
N THR A 563 -32.95 -0.06 -47.85
CA THR A 563 -32.76 0.84 -48.99
C THR A 563 -31.74 1.93 -48.65
N VAL A 564 -31.23 2.65 -49.66
CA VAL A 564 -30.34 3.80 -49.43
C VAL A 564 -31.00 4.85 -48.52
N GLU A 565 -32.31 5.06 -48.66
CA GLU A 565 -33.05 6.04 -47.83
C GLU A 565 -33.15 5.59 -46.37
N ASP A 566 -33.43 4.30 -46.13
CA ASP A 566 -33.45 3.73 -44.77
C ASP A 566 -32.07 3.87 -44.09
N HIS A 567 -31.01 3.61 -44.85
CA HIS A 567 -29.64 3.78 -44.37
C HIS A 567 -29.33 5.24 -44.00
N LEU A 568 -29.64 6.19 -44.89
CA LEU A 568 -29.47 7.61 -44.61
C LEU A 568 -30.34 8.06 -43.42
N GLY A 569 -31.54 7.48 -43.25
CA GLY A 569 -32.38 7.65 -42.07
C GLY A 569 -31.67 7.26 -40.77
N HIS A 570 -31.00 6.11 -40.75
CA HIS A 570 -30.18 5.68 -39.60
C HIS A 570 -29.03 6.65 -39.33
N ILE A 571 -28.34 7.12 -40.37
CA ILE A 571 -27.23 8.08 -40.23
C ILE A 571 -27.71 9.43 -39.70
N ARG A 572 -28.84 9.96 -40.19
CA ARG A 572 -29.47 11.19 -39.67
C ARG A 572 -29.86 11.05 -38.21
N LEU A 573 -30.38 9.89 -37.80
CA LEU A 573 -30.73 9.61 -36.41
C LEU A 573 -29.48 9.60 -35.51
N ILE A 574 -28.39 8.99 -35.96
CA ILE A 574 -27.10 9.00 -35.24
C ILE A 574 -26.55 10.42 -35.12
N ASP A 575 -26.57 11.23 -36.18
CA ASP A 575 -26.10 12.63 -36.12
C ASP A 575 -26.96 13.49 -35.19
N ASN A 576 -28.29 13.35 -35.27
CA ASN A 576 -29.21 14.04 -34.38
C ASN A 576 -29.01 13.65 -32.92
N ALA A 577 -28.78 12.36 -32.64
CA ALA A 577 -28.47 11.86 -31.31
C ALA A 577 -27.14 12.45 -30.80
N ARG A 578 -26.08 12.41 -31.62
CA ARG A 578 -24.77 13.01 -31.30
C ARG A 578 -24.89 14.48 -30.90
N LYS A 579 -25.70 15.26 -31.61
CA LYS A 579 -25.89 16.71 -31.37
C LYS A 579 -26.66 17.01 -30.07
N LYS A 580 -27.57 16.12 -29.64
CA LYS A 580 -28.46 16.34 -28.48
C LYS A 580 -28.00 15.65 -27.19
N LEU A 581 -27.17 14.62 -27.28
CA LEU A 581 -26.72 13.85 -26.12
C LEU A 581 -25.65 14.59 -25.30
N ALA A 582 -25.64 14.32 -23.99
CA ALA A 582 -24.58 14.75 -23.08
C ALA A 582 -23.22 14.13 -23.46
N ALA A 583 -22.12 14.76 -23.05
CA ALA A 583 -20.76 14.43 -23.49
C ALA A 583 -20.37 12.95 -23.32
N GLU A 584 -20.73 12.33 -22.18
CA GLU A 584 -20.44 10.91 -21.91
C GLU A 584 -21.18 9.98 -22.88
N LYS A 585 -22.51 10.09 -22.97
CA LYS A 585 -23.34 9.29 -23.87
C LYS A 585 -23.00 9.52 -25.34
N ARG A 586 -22.62 10.74 -25.71
CA ARG A 586 -22.12 11.06 -27.05
C ARG A 586 -20.83 10.30 -27.36
N THR A 587 -19.91 10.23 -26.39
CA THR A 587 -18.65 9.49 -26.55
C THR A 587 -18.91 7.99 -26.68
N GLU A 588 -19.81 7.43 -25.87
CA GLU A 588 -20.26 6.03 -25.98
C GLU A 588 -20.86 5.73 -27.35
N LEU A 589 -21.82 6.55 -27.81
CA LEU A 589 -22.45 6.41 -29.12
C LEU A 589 -21.42 6.42 -30.25
N ILE A 590 -20.51 7.40 -30.25
CA ILE A 590 -19.47 7.51 -31.28
C ILE A 590 -18.56 6.28 -31.27
N SER A 591 -18.11 5.81 -30.10
CA SER A 591 -17.28 4.61 -30.00
C SER A 591 -17.97 3.38 -30.60
N LEU A 592 -19.25 3.16 -30.26
CA LEU A 592 -20.02 2.02 -30.77
C LEU A 592 -20.16 2.04 -32.30
N VAL A 593 -20.41 3.22 -32.87
CA VAL A 593 -20.58 3.40 -34.31
C VAL A 593 -19.23 3.26 -35.04
N ARG A 594 -18.13 3.76 -34.46
CA ARG A 594 -16.77 3.64 -35.02
C ARG A 594 -16.32 2.19 -35.24
N ASP A 595 -16.73 1.30 -34.35
CA ASP A 595 -16.34 -0.12 -34.40
C ASP A 595 -17.24 -0.98 -35.30
N THR A 596 -18.28 -0.40 -35.89
CA THR A 596 -19.28 -1.11 -36.71
C THR A 596 -19.11 -0.75 -38.20
N PRO A 597 -19.15 -1.72 -39.12
CA PRO A 597 -19.08 -1.44 -40.56
C PRO A 597 -20.39 -0.84 -41.06
N ILE A 598 -20.59 0.46 -40.83
CA ILE A 598 -21.85 1.18 -41.12
C ILE A 598 -21.72 2.17 -42.28
N VAL A 599 -20.50 2.52 -42.71
CA VAL A 599 -20.29 3.53 -43.77
C VAL A 599 -20.22 2.84 -45.12
N LEU A 600 -21.18 3.12 -46.01
CA LEU A 600 -21.18 2.61 -47.37
C LEU A 600 -20.02 3.23 -48.16
N SER A 601 -19.19 2.40 -48.75
CA SER A 601 -17.94 2.85 -49.34
C SER A 601 -17.68 2.12 -50.66
N ARG A 602 -17.09 2.83 -51.61
CA ARG A 602 -16.66 2.32 -52.92
C ARG A 602 -15.18 1.96 -52.88
N ASN A 603 -14.83 0.76 -53.32
CA ASN A 603 -13.44 0.33 -53.41
C ASN A 603 -12.68 1.12 -54.49
N ALA A 604 -11.47 1.61 -54.17
CA ALA A 604 -10.65 2.40 -55.09
C ALA A 604 -10.06 1.61 -56.27
N GLY A 605 -9.99 0.28 -56.15
CA GLY A 605 -9.50 -0.62 -57.21
C GLY A 605 -10.60 -1.25 -58.05
N THR A 606 -11.64 -1.77 -57.40
CA THR A 606 -12.69 -2.56 -58.08
C THR A 606 -13.97 -1.77 -58.36
N GLY A 607 -14.18 -0.63 -57.70
CA GLY A 607 -15.44 0.13 -57.76
C GLY A 607 -16.63 -0.51 -57.05
N ILE A 608 -16.46 -1.68 -56.42
CA ILE A 608 -17.52 -2.37 -55.69
C ILE A 608 -17.88 -1.59 -54.42
N GLU A 609 -19.17 -1.44 -54.14
CA GLU A 609 -19.65 -0.85 -52.89
C GLU A 609 -19.79 -1.89 -51.78
N SER A 610 -19.42 -1.51 -50.56
CA SER A 610 -19.53 -2.35 -49.37
C SER A 610 -19.54 -1.48 -48.11
N TYR A 611 -20.19 -1.95 -47.05
CA TYR A 611 -20.16 -1.28 -45.76
C TYR A 611 -18.83 -1.53 -45.04
N ARG A 612 -18.21 -0.44 -44.59
CA ARG A 612 -16.90 -0.43 -43.94
C ARG A 612 -16.94 0.31 -42.62
N LYS A 613 -15.99 0.01 -41.74
CA LYS A 613 -15.85 0.77 -40.50
C LYS A 613 -15.42 2.19 -40.86
N PRO A 614 -15.93 3.24 -40.21
CA PRO A 614 -15.51 4.61 -40.48
C PRO A 614 -13.99 4.81 -40.54
N GLY A 615 -13.24 4.15 -39.65
CA GLY A 615 -11.77 4.17 -39.60
C GLY A 615 -11.06 3.49 -40.78
N GLU A 616 -11.77 2.87 -41.71
CA GLU A 616 -11.23 2.24 -42.93
C GLU A 616 -11.49 3.08 -44.20
N VAL A 617 -12.28 4.16 -44.09
CA VAL A 617 -12.84 4.89 -45.23
C VAL A 617 -12.17 6.26 -45.40
N TYR A 618 -11.99 6.68 -46.64
CA TYR A 618 -11.44 7.99 -47.01
C TYR A 618 -12.50 8.86 -47.69
N ASP A 619 -12.51 10.14 -47.35
CA ASP A 619 -13.26 11.16 -48.10
C ASP A 619 -12.45 11.56 -49.34
N GLU A 620 -12.98 11.25 -50.52
CA GLU A 620 -12.24 11.33 -51.79
C GLU A 620 -11.90 12.78 -52.16
N ASN A 621 -10.62 13.05 -52.43
CA ASN A 621 -10.12 14.31 -53.00
C ASN A 621 -9.08 14.01 -54.07
N GLU A 622 -8.64 15.04 -54.82
CA GLU A 622 -7.71 14.85 -55.95
C GLU A 622 -6.41 14.14 -55.56
N GLU A 623 -5.84 14.48 -54.40
CA GLU A 623 -4.59 13.90 -53.90
C GLU A 623 -4.74 12.42 -53.52
N LEU A 624 -5.79 12.09 -52.77
CA LEU A 624 -6.09 10.72 -52.37
C LEU A 624 -6.47 9.85 -53.55
N ALA A 625 -7.17 10.40 -54.54
CA ALA A 625 -7.46 9.71 -55.80
C ALA A 625 -6.17 9.34 -56.54
N ILE A 626 -5.17 10.23 -56.59
CA ILE A 626 -3.85 9.94 -57.18
C ILE A 626 -3.13 8.82 -56.40
N TYR A 627 -3.11 8.92 -55.06
CA TYR A 627 -2.38 8.01 -54.20
C TYR A 627 -2.99 6.59 -54.17
N PHE A 628 -4.31 6.48 -54.01
CA PHE A 628 -5.03 5.22 -53.89
C PHE A 628 -5.59 4.67 -55.20
N ALA A 629 -5.41 5.34 -56.35
CA ALA A 629 -5.94 4.86 -57.64
C ALA A 629 -5.57 3.39 -57.92
N GLY A 630 -6.58 2.55 -58.10
CA GLY A 630 -6.42 1.11 -58.36
C GLY A 630 -6.20 0.26 -57.11
N ASN A 631 -6.05 0.84 -55.91
CA ASN A 631 -5.70 0.10 -54.69
C ASN A 631 -6.90 -0.73 -54.18
N PRO A 632 -6.83 -2.08 -54.19
CA PRO A 632 -7.93 -2.94 -53.77
C PRO A 632 -8.19 -2.90 -52.25
N SER A 633 -7.27 -2.34 -51.47
CA SER A 633 -7.39 -2.21 -50.01
C SER A 633 -7.92 -0.85 -49.56
N ALA A 634 -8.08 0.12 -50.46
CA ALA A 634 -8.55 1.46 -50.13
C ALA A 634 -10.04 1.63 -50.47
N TRP A 635 -10.75 2.33 -49.60
CA TRP A 635 -12.19 2.54 -49.70
C TRP A 635 -12.50 4.02 -49.61
N PHE A 636 -13.21 4.54 -50.62
CA PHE A 636 -13.71 5.90 -50.65
C PHE A 636 -15.16 5.96 -50.22
N LEU A 637 -15.54 7.04 -49.58
CA LEU A 637 -16.92 7.32 -49.20
C LEU A 637 -17.84 7.23 -50.43
N SER A 638 -19.00 6.57 -50.32
CA SER A 638 -19.98 6.50 -51.42
C SER A 638 -20.59 7.88 -51.71
N GLN A 639 -21.03 8.11 -52.94
CA GLN A 639 -21.63 9.38 -53.38
C GLN A 639 -23.03 9.64 -52.79
N ILE A 640 -23.59 8.68 -52.06
CA ILE A 640 -24.89 8.84 -51.38
C ILE A 640 -24.85 9.83 -50.21
N TYR A 641 -23.65 10.11 -49.66
CA TYR A 641 -23.49 11.03 -48.54
C TYR A 641 -23.35 12.47 -49.06
N THR A 642 -24.23 13.34 -48.58
CA THR A 642 -24.18 14.78 -48.87
C THR A 642 -23.31 15.50 -47.83
N GLU A 643 -23.00 16.78 -48.09
CA GLU A 643 -22.22 17.63 -47.17
C GLU A 643 -22.82 17.77 -45.76
N GLU A 644 -24.10 17.44 -45.57
CA GLU A 644 -24.76 17.48 -44.26
C GLU A 644 -24.14 16.50 -43.25
N PHE A 645 -23.52 15.41 -43.73
CA PHE A 645 -22.90 14.37 -42.89
C PHE A 645 -21.40 14.54 -42.69
N SER A 646 -20.77 15.53 -43.34
CA SER A 646 -19.31 15.72 -43.33
C SER A 646 -18.72 15.85 -41.92
N GLU A 647 -19.44 16.51 -41.01
CA GLU A 647 -19.02 16.65 -39.61
C GLU A 647 -19.11 15.31 -38.84
N LEU A 648 -20.22 14.58 -38.98
CA LEU A 648 -20.40 13.27 -38.35
C LEU A 648 -19.36 12.26 -38.85
N LEU A 649 -19.16 12.17 -40.16
CA LEU A 649 -18.23 11.20 -40.75
C LEU A 649 -16.79 11.45 -40.31
N ARG A 650 -16.39 12.73 -40.18
CA ARG A 650 -15.10 13.11 -39.60
C ARG A 650 -15.00 12.73 -38.13
N ASP A 651 -16.04 12.98 -37.34
CA ASP A 651 -16.12 12.55 -35.94
C ASP A 651 -16.07 11.02 -35.81
N LEU A 652 -16.58 10.28 -36.78
CA LEU A 652 -16.48 8.82 -36.81
C LEU A 652 -15.09 8.33 -37.30
N GLY A 653 -14.24 9.19 -37.86
CA GLY A 653 -12.87 8.82 -38.25
C GLY A 653 -12.68 8.51 -39.73
N VAL A 654 -13.63 8.93 -40.60
CA VAL A 654 -13.40 9.00 -42.05
C VAL A 654 -12.28 10.02 -42.30
N ALA A 655 -11.22 9.60 -42.98
CA ALA A 655 -10.01 10.40 -43.14
C ALA A 655 -10.03 11.22 -44.44
N ARG A 656 -9.50 12.46 -44.39
CA ARG A 656 -9.32 13.33 -45.57
C ARG A 656 -7.87 13.39 -46.06
N ALA A 657 -6.98 12.64 -45.41
CA ALA A 657 -5.56 12.51 -45.74
C ALA A 657 -5.12 11.07 -45.47
N VAL A 658 -4.02 10.64 -46.08
CA VAL A 658 -3.48 9.28 -45.88
C VAL A 658 -3.21 9.04 -44.40
N ARG A 659 -3.72 7.94 -43.85
CA ARG A 659 -3.52 7.63 -42.43
C ARG A 659 -2.09 7.19 -42.17
N VAL A 660 -1.57 7.68 -41.06
CA VAL A 660 -0.24 7.37 -40.55
C VAL A 660 -0.40 6.77 -39.17
N SER A 661 0.23 5.61 -38.93
CA SER A 661 0.15 4.89 -37.66
C SER A 661 1.44 5.04 -36.87
N HIS A 662 1.30 5.54 -35.64
CA HIS A 662 2.32 5.54 -34.60
C HIS A 662 1.89 4.56 -33.49
N PRO A 663 2.15 3.25 -33.66
CA PRO A 663 1.74 2.24 -32.69
C PRO A 663 2.37 2.47 -31.31
N ASN A 664 3.55 3.09 -31.24
CA ASN A 664 4.27 3.33 -30.01
C ASN A 664 4.40 4.83 -29.71
N LYS A 665 4.17 5.23 -28.45
CA LYS A 665 4.26 6.64 -28.02
C LYS A 665 5.65 6.98 -27.45
N PRO A 666 6.18 8.17 -27.75
CA PRO A 666 7.39 8.67 -27.12
C PRO A 666 7.17 9.01 -25.65
N ASP A 667 8.21 8.81 -24.83
CA ASP A 667 8.30 9.25 -23.44
C ASP A 667 8.69 10.73 -23.33
N SER A 668 8.80 11.23 -22.09
CA SER A 668 9.19 12.63 -21.82
C SER A 668 10.61 12.98 -22.26
N ALA A 669 11.48 11.99 -22.49
CA ALA A 669 12.82 12.15 -23.03
C ALA A 669 12.86 11.96 -24.55
N ASN A 670 11.70 11.92 -25.21
CA ASN A 670 11.52 11.69 -26.63
C ASN A 670 12.11 10.33 -27.10
N ASN A 671 11.99 9.28 -26.30
CA ASN A 671 12.28 7.91 -26.72
C ASN A 671 10.97 7.12 -26.88
N THR A 672 10.82 6.41 -27.99
CA THR A 672 9.64 5.59 -28.27
C THR A 672 9.78 4.25 -27.56
N ASN A 673 8.88 4.00 -26.59
CA ASN A 673 8.88 2.75 -25.84
C ASN A 673 8.36 1.60 -26.70
N LEU A 674 9.16 0.55 -26.86
CA LEU A 674 8.80 -0.60 -27.71
C LEU A 674 8.47 -1.82 -26.85
N PRO A 675 7.58 -2.72 -27.31
CA PRO A 675 7.29 -3.96 -26.61
C PRO A 675 8.57 -4.78 -26.35
N ALA A 676 8.68 -5.33 -25.14
CA ALA A 676 9.81 -6.18 -24.77
C ALA A 676 9.78 -7.48 -25.57
N VAL A 677 10.94 -7.91 -26.08
CA VAL A 677 11.08 -9.18 -26.82
C VAL A 677 12.00 -10.10 -26.03
N LYS A 678 11.49 -11.28 -25.63
CA LYS A 678 12.24 -12.29 -24.87
C LYS A 678 12.93 -11.73 -23.60
N GLY A 679 12.29 -10.78 -22.92
CA GLY A 679 12.82 -10.18 -21.68
C GLY A 679 13.84 -9.05 -21.89
N SER A 680 14.15 -8.65 -23.13
CA SER A 680 14.98 -7.46 -23.41
C SER A 680 14.12 -6.22 -23.61
N PHE A 681 14.44 -5.15 -22.88
CA PHE A 681 13.84 -3.83 -23.02
C PHE A 681 14.37 -3.15 -24.29
N ARG A 682 13.48 -2.46 -25.00
CA ARG A 682 13.77 -1.82 -26.29
C ARG A 682 13.15 -0.43 -26.34
N ARG A 683 13.88 0.53 -26.90
CA ARG A 683 13.35 1.87 -27.20
C ARG A 683 13.94 2.42 -28.49
N GLY A 684 13.14 3.16 -29.26
CA GLY A 684 13.62 3.99 -30.35
C GLY A 684 14.08 5.35 -29.85
N LYS A 685 15.24 5.84 -30.30
CA LYS A 685 15.77 7.14 -29.89
C LYS A 685 15.15 8.27 -30.71
N GLN A 686 15.07 9.47 -30.13
CA GLN A 686 14.60 10.69 -30.81
C GLN A 686 13.21 10.57 -31.47
N GLY A 687 12.32 9.81 -30.84
CA GLY A 687 10.95 9.58 -31.30
C GLY A 687 10.82 8.60 -32.46
N PHE A 688 11.89 7.92 -32.87
CA PHE A 688 11.84 6.91 -33.93
C PHE A 688 11.00 5.70 -33.52
N ASP A 689 10.01 5.33 -34.34
CA ASP A 689 9.21 4.12 -34.18
C ASP A 689 9.50 3.13 -35.33
N PRO A 690 10.17 1.99 -35.08
CA PRO A 690 10.40 1.00 -36.12
C PRO A 690 9.09 0.37 -36.65
N GLU A 691 7.98 0.49 -35.93
CA GLU A 691 6.68 -0.04 -36.35
C GLU A 691 5.82 1.01 -37.07
N PHE A 692 6.35 2.21 -37.33
CA PHE A 692 5.67 3.28 -38.08
C PHE A 692 5.24 2.82 -39.47
N THR A 693 3.94 2.93 -39.78
CA THR A 693 3.35 2.53 -41.07
C THR A 693 2.48 3.63 -41.66
N VAL A 694 2.34 3.61 -42.99
CA VAL A 694 1.47 4.51 -43.73
C VAL A 694 0.52 3.68 -44.58
N ASP A 695 -0.78 3.96 -44.48
CA ASP A 695 -1.82 3.22 -45.18
C ASP A 695 -1.60 3.24 -46.70
N GLY A 696 -1.73 2.07 -47.33
CA GLY A 696 -1.60 1.93 -48.79
C GLY A 696 -0.21 2.19 -49.38
N LEU A 697 0.81 2.52 -48.58
CA LEU A 697 2.13 2.92 -49.09
C LEU A 697 2.76 1.84 -49.97
N ARG A 698 2.72 0.58 -49.51
CA ARG A 698 3.26 -0.56 -50.27
C ARG A 698 2.63 -0.67 -51.65
N TYR A 699 1.31 -0.46 -51.75
CA TYR A 699 0.63 -0.44 -53.05
C TYR A 699 1.10 0.75 -53.89
N ALA A 700 1.13 1.94 -53.30
CA ALA A 700 1.48 3.17 -54.01
C ALA A 700 2.89 3.11 -54.65
N VAL A 701 3.88 2.57 -53.94
CA VAL A 701 5.25 2.41 -54.47
C VAL A 701 5.46 1.17 -55.34
N SER A 702 4.53 0.20 -55.31
CA SER A 702 4.58 -0.98 -56.19
C SER A 702 3.93 -0.71 -57.55
N PHE A 703 3.03 0.28 -57.63
CA PHE A 703 2.40 0.76 -58.85
C PHE A 703 2.69 2.26 -59.04
N PRO A 704 3.95 2.67 -59.22
CA PRO A 704 4.31 4.08 -59.26
C PRO A 704 3.82 4.76 -60.55
N THR A 705 3.46 6.04 -60.43
CA THR A 705 3.27 6.98 -61.55
C THR A 705 4.00 8.28 -61.17
N PRO A 706 4.40 9.16 -62.11
CA PRO A 706 5.14 10.37 -61.75
C PRO A 706 4.43 11.21 -60.67
N LYS A 707 3.11 11.41 -60.81
CA LYS A 707 2.28 12.13 -59.83
C LYS A 707 2.18 11.41 -58.48
N ARG A 708 2.04 10.08 -58.48
CA ARG A 708 1.98 9.28 -57.23
C ARG A 708 3.31 9.25 -56.51
N SER A 709 4.41 9.14 -57.25
CA SER A 709 5.76 9.18 -56.70
C SER A 709 6.08 10.56 -56.14
N ALA A 710 5.69 11.64 -56.81
CA ALA A 710 5.79 13.00 -56.27
C ALA A 710 4.98 13.13 -54.97
N TYR A 711 3.75 12.61 -54.92
CA TYR A 711 2.94 12.60 -53.68
C TYR A 711 3.59 11.80 -52.54
N VAL A 712 4.14 10.61 -52.83
CA VAL A 712 4.87 9.81 -51.83
C VAL A 712 6.10 10.57 -51.32
N TRP A 713 6.82 11.28 -52.19
CA TRP A 713 7.97 12.10 -51.78
C TRP A 713 7.53 13.28 -50.91
N GLU A 714 6.62 14.10 -51.41
CA GLU A 714 6.24 15.39 -50.82
C GLU A 714 5.39 15.27 -49.56
N THR A 715 4.39 14.38 -49.57
CA THR A 715 3.36 14.34 -48.51
C THR A 715 3.60 13.22 -47.50
N ILE A 716 4.40 12.20 -47.85
CA ILE A 716 4.67 11.05 -46.97
C ILE A 716 6.13 11.02 -46.51
N ALA A 717 7.08 10.94 -47.43
CA ALA A 717 8.47 10.69 -47.09
C ALA A 717 9.16 11.92 -46.47
N ARG A 718 8.96 13.12 -47.01
CA ARG A 718 9.54 14.37 -46.47
C ARG A 718 9.03 14.70 -45.06
N PRO A 719 7.71 14.77 -44.79
CA PRO A 719 7.21 15.18 -43.46
C PRO A 719 7.55 14.15 -42.37
N HIS A 720 7.74 12.89 -42.75
CA HIS A 720 8.08 11.79 -41.84
C HIS A 720 9.51 11.28 -42.01
N CYS A 721 10.43 12.10 -42.52
CA CYS A 721 11.83 11.75 -42.75
C CYS A 721 12.53 11.13 -41.51
N PRO A 722 12.35 11.65 -40.27
CA PRO A 722 12.93 11.04 -39.06
C PRO A 722 12.42 9.62 -38.76
N GLN A 723 11.26 9.22 -39.31
CA GLN A 723 10.67 7.91 -39.12
C GLN A 723 11.12 6.88 -40.17
N ILE A 724 11.94 7.24 -41.15
CA ILE A 724 12.42 6.31 -42.19
C ILE A 724 13.44 5.32 -41.61
N ARG A 725 14.43 5.84 -40.87
CA ARG A 725 15.54 5.08 -40.29
C ARG A 725 15.99 5.76 -39.00
N GLY A 726 16.27 4.97 -37.97
CA GLY A 726 16.67 5.50 -36.67
C GLY A 726 17.23 4.42 -35.74
N ASP A 727 17.78 4.87 -34.61
CA ASP A 727 18.43 3.98 -33.65
C ASP A 727 17.43 3.30 -32.72
N VAL A 728 17.52 1.97 -32.65
CA VAL A 728 16.82 1.17 -31.63
C VAL A 728 17.84 0.69 -30.61
N GLU A 729 17.67 1.13 -29.36
CA GLU A 729 18.48 0.71 -28.23
C GLU A 729 17.85 -0.51 -27.55
N ARG A 730 18.69 -1.49 -27.23
CA ARG A 730 18.29 -2.73 -26.54
C ARG A 730 19.09 -2.89 -25.26
N SER A 731 18.45 -3.32 -24.18
CA SER A 731 19.11 -3.64 -22.91
C SER A 731 18.41 -4.79 -22.19
N ASN A 732 19.13 -5.46 -21.29
CA ASN A 732 18.55 -6.40 -20.33
C ASN A 732 18.06 -5.70 -19.04
N LEU A 733 18.33 -4.40 -18.91
CA LEU A 733 17.95 -3.58 -17.77
C LEU A 733 16.92 -2.51 -18.17
N PRO A 734 15.95 -2.17 -17.30
CA PRO A 734 14.91 -1.19 -17.61
C PRO A 734 15.43 0.24 -17.81
N ASN A 735 16.57 0.57 -17.19
CA ASN A 735 17.19 1.90 -17.28
C ASN A 735 18.13 2.05 -18.49
N PHE A 736 18.23 1.03 -19.35
CA PHE A 736 19.12 1.00 -20.50
C PHE A 736 20.60 1.26 -20.18
N TYR A 737 21.03 1.04 -18.93
CA TYR A 737 22.44 1.10 -18.55
C TYR A 737 23.21 0.00 -19.31
N ARG A 738 24.25 0.40 -20.07
CA ARG A 738 24.98 -0.46 -21.04
C ARG A 738 24.11 -1.03 -22.17
N GLY A 739 23.09 -0.30 -22.63
CA GLY A 739 22.34 -0.68 -23.82
C GLY A 739 23.19 -0.61 -25.10
N THR A 740 22.86 -1.45 -26.08
CA THR A 740 23.45 -1.40 -27.43
C THR A 740 22.43 -0.80 -28.41
N SER A 741 22.85 0.21 -29.18
CA SER A 741 22.04 0.82 -30.24
C SER A 741 22.36 0.21 -31.61
N ALA A 742 21.33 0.02 -32.42
CA ALA A 742 21.46 -0.41 -33.81
C ALA A 742 20.55 0.41 -34.73
N LEU A 743 21.11 0.88 -35.84
CA LEU A 743 20.36 1.58 -36.88
C LEU A 743 19.37 0.61 -37.54
N THR A 744 18.10 0.98 -37.56
CA THR A 744 17.00 0.12 -38.02
C THR A 744 16.08 0.90 -38.97
N TRP A 745 15.52 0.22 -39.97
CA TRP A 745 14.45 0.77 -40.80
C TRP A 745 13.10 0.66 -40.09
N SER A 746 12.23 1.65 -40.25
CA SER A 746 10.82 1.45 -39.92
C SER A 746 10.11 0.61 -40.98
N ASN A 747 8.85 0.23 -40.76
CA ASN A 747 8.04 -0.42 -41.80
C ASN A 747 7.84 0.49 -43.03
N MET A 748 7.65 1.80 -42.83
CA MET A 748 7.64 2.78 -43.92
C MET A 748 8.99 2.83 -44.66
N GLY A 749 10.10 3.04 -43.95
CA GLY A 749 11.42 3.12 -44.57
C GLY A 749 11.82 1.82 -45.28
N LYS A 750 11.43 0.70 -44.65
CA LYS A 750 11.25 -0.65 -45.21
C LYS A 750 10.80 -0.60 -46.67
N THR A 751 9.55 -0.19 -46.80
CA THR A 751 8.79 -0.14 -48.04
C THR A 751 9.40 0.84 -49.05
N LEU A 752 9.77 2.04 -48.62
CA LEU A 752 10.34 3.06 -49.51
C LEU A 752 11.70 2.65 -50.09
N SER A 753 12.52 1.95 -49.31
CA SER A 753 13.87 1.55 -49.73
C SER A 753 13.90 0.32 -50.66
N GLU A 754 12.99 -0.63 -50.46
CA GLU A 754 12.97 -1.89 -51.20
C GLU A 754 12.28 -1.80 -52.57
N CYS A 755 11.35 -0.86 -52.74
CA CYS A 755 10.53 -0.70 -53.94
C CYS A 755 11.16 0.29 -54.93
N ALA A 756 10.89 0.08 -56.22
CA ALA A 756 11.33 0.95 -57.30
C ALA A 756 10.23 1.95 -57.64
N TRP A 757 10.35 3.19 -57.17
CA TRP A 757 9.27 4.19 -57.27
C TRP A 757 9.76 5.61 -57.60
N LEU A 758 11.07 5.85 -57.65
CA LEU A 758 11.60 7.14 -58.11
C LEU A 758 11.74 7.12 -59.63
N PRO A 759 11.14 8.08 -60.37
CA PRO A 759 11.20 8.12 -61.82
C PRO A 759 12.58 8.60 -62.29
N SER A 760 13.31 7.75 -63.01
CA SER A 760 14.56 8.14 -63.69
C SER A 760 14.30 9.04 -64.90
N SER A 761 15.36 9.68 -65.39
CA SER A 761 15.35 10.47 -66.63
C SER A 761 14.95 9.66 -67.87
N GLU A 762 15.08 8.32 -67.83
CA GLU A 762 14.69 7.39 -68.89
C GLU A 762 13.21 6.92 -68.78
N GLY A 763 12.46 7.45 -67.81
CA GLY A 763 11.05 7.09 -67.59
C GLY A 763 10.83 5.75 -66.87
N VAL A 764 11.90 5.08 -66.44
CA VAL A 764 11.85 3.84 -65.65
C VAL A 764 11.90 4.18 -64.15
N PHE A 765 11.10 3.48 -63.34
CA PHE A 765 11.15 3.65 -61.89
C PHE A 765 12.26 2.78 -61.28
N VAL A 766 13.05 3.37 -60.39
CA VAL A 766 14.16 2.70 -59.72
C VAL A 766 14.10 2.85 -58.20
N LYS A 767 14.85 2.00 -57.50
CA LYS A 767 14.95 2.04 -56.03
C LYS A 767 15.77 3.24 -55.58
N PRO A 768 15.51 3.81 -54.40
CA PRO A 768 16.31 4.93 -53.89
C PRO A 768 17.82 4.67 -53.91
N ALA A 769 18.28 3.48 -53.49
CA ALA A 769 19.71 3.14 -53.49
C ALA A 769 20.40 3.11 -54.87
N MET A 770 19.61 3.07 -55.96
CA MET A 770 20.11 3.10 -57.32
C MET A 770 19.98 4.48 -57.97
N PHE A 771 19.27 5.42 -57.32
CA PHE A 771 18.96 6.75 -57.82
C PHE A 771 19.98 7.77 -57.33
N SER A 772 20.49 8.62 -58.23
CA SER A 772 21.39 9.72 -57.88
C SER A 772 20.58 10.94 -57.43
N PHE A 773 20.94 11.56 -56.30
CA PHE A 773 20.25 12.75 -55.79
C PHE A 773 20.21 13.91 -56.81
N GLY A 774 21.23 14.01 -57.67
CA GLY A 774 21.31 15.04 -58.71
C GLY A 774 20.33 14.86 -59.88
N GLU A 775 19.65 13.71 -59.97
CA GLU A 775 18.73 13.36 -61.06
C GLU A 775 17.25 13.53 -60.66
N LEU A 776 16.97 14.12 -59.49
CA LEU A 776 15.59 14.37 -59.02
C LEU A 776 14.80 15.23 -60.02
N PRO A 777 13.60 14.80 -60.45
CA PRO A 777 12.75 15.62 -61.33
C PRO A 777 12.28 16.90 -60.65
N HIS A 778 11.88 17.90 -61.44
CA HIS A 778 11.43 19.22 -60.96
C HIS A 778 10.22 19.17 -60.00
N ASP A 779 9.36 18.16 -60.12
CA ASP A 779 8.20 17.95 -59.23
C ASP A 779 8.60 17.43 -57.84
N PHE A 780 9.89 17.17 -57.59
CA PHE A 780 10.43 16.66 -56.33
C PHE A 780 11.33 17.72 -55.69
N SER A 781 10.93 18.21 -54.53
CA SER A 781 11.71 19.16 -53.76
C SER A 781 13.02 18.50 -53.29
N PRO A 782 14.19 19.12 -53.52
CA PRO A 782 15.46 18.56 -53.09
C PRO A 782 15.57 18.54 -51.56
N ASP A 783 15.83 17.36 -50.99
CA ASP A 783 15.99 17.14 -49.56
C ASP A 783 17.17 16.17 -49.29
N GLU A 784 18.33 16.73 -48.94
CA GLU A 784 19.57 15.97 -48.69
C GLU A 784 19.40 14.98 -47.52
N GLN A 785 18.61 15.34 -46.50
CA GLN A 785 18.42 14.50 -45.32
C GLN A 785 17.54 13.29 -45.66
N LEU A 786 16.46 13.51 -46.39
CA LEU A 786 15.60 12.43 -46.89
C LEU A 786 16.37 11.49 -47.82
N ALA A 787 17.18 12.03 -48.73
CA ALA A 787 17.98 11.22 -49.64
C ALA A 787 18.97 10.30 -48.90
N ARG A 788 19.64 10.83 -47.86
CA ARG A 788 20.52 10.04 -46.98
C ARG A 788 19.76 8.97 -46.20
N GLN A 789 18.59 9.29 -45.64
CA GLN A 789 17.75 8.34 -44.92
C GLN A 789 17.28 7.19 -45.83
N LEU A 790 16.90 7.49 -47.07
CA LEU A 790 16.52 6.51 -48.09
C LEU A 790 17.71 5.72 -48.68
N GLY A 791 18.95 6.13 -48.38
CA GLY A 791 20.17 5.48 -48.87
C GLY A 791 20.45 5.73 -50.34
N MET A 792 20.03 6.88 -50.88
CA MET A 792 20.30 7.28 -52.27
C MET A 792 21.80 7.47 -52.53
N LYS A 793 22.22 7.36 -53.80
CA LYS A 793 23.61 7.65 -54.18
C LYS A 793 23.84 9.14 -54.03
N MET A 794 24.63 9.49 -53.03
CA MET A 794 25.15 10.83 -52.86
C MET A 794 26.37 10.94 -53.75
N ASP A 795 26.35 11.86 -54.71
CA ASP A 795 27.57 12.27 -55.38
C ASP A 795 28.31 13.21 -54.43
N ASP A 796 29.00 12.62 -53.44
CA ASP A 796 29.71 13.35 -52.40
C ASP A 796 30.73 14.31 -53.00
N GLU A 797 31.25 14.02 -54.19
CA GLU A 797 32.24 14.81 -54.92
C GLU A 797 31.57 15.99 -55.64
N ALA A 798 30.42 15.81 -56.29
CA ALA A 798 29.62 16.91 -56.80
C ALA A 798 29.02 17.78 -55.68
N ILE A 799 28.64 17.18 -54.55
CA ILE A 799 28.13 17.89 -53.38
C ILE A 799 29.26 18.68 -52.68
N LEU A 800 30.45 18.10 -52.51
CA LEU A 800 31.62 18.83 -52.00
C LEU A 800 32.06 19.91 -52.96
N ALA A 801 32.14 19.62 -54.26
CA ALA A 801 32.50 20.57 -55.30
C ALA A 801 31.52 21.76 -55.31
N LYS A 802 30.21 21.50 -55.26
CA LYS A 802 29.17 22.53 -55.16
C LYS A 802 29.20 23.29 -53.83
N LYS A 803 29.47 22.63 -52.69
CA LYS A 803 29.63 23.28 -51.37
C LYS A 803 30.93 24.09 -51.27
N ALA A 804 32.00 23.65 -51.94
CA ALA A 804 33.30 24.32 -51.98
C ALA A 804 33.42 25.35 -53.12
N GLY A 805 32.41 25.42 -54.01
CA GLY A 805 32.38 26.35 -55.13
C GLY A 805 33.39 26.06 -56.25
N VAL A 806 33.86 24.82 -56.36
CA VAL A 806 34.81 24.36 -57.38
C VAL A 806 34.16 23.30 -58.27
N ASP A 807 34.71 23.04 -59.45
CA ASP A 807 34.25 21.93 -60.31
C ASP A 807 34.81 20.58 -59.81
N VAL A 808 34.17 19.49 -60.26
CA VAL A 808 34.48 18.13 -59.80
C VAL A 808 35.88 17.68 -60.27
N GLU A 809 36.34 18.12 -61.45
CA GLU A 809 37.67 17.78 -61.96
C GLU A 809 38.78 18.40 -61.11
N THR A 810 38.60 19.65 -60.67
CA THR A 810 39.53 20.33 -59.74
C THR A 810 39.64 19.60 -58.40
N LEU A 811 38.53 19.08 -57.87
CA LEU A 811 38.53 18.32 -56.60
C LEU A 811 39.24 16.96 -56.74
N ILE A 812 39.06 16.29 -57.89
CA ILE A 812 39.73 15.02 -58.21
C ILE A 812 41.24 15.24 -58.39
N LEU A 813 41.64 16.30 -59.08
CA LEU A 813 43.04 16.67 -59.27
C LEU A 813 43.73 16.97 -57.92
N ALA A 814 43.06 17.66 -57.00
CA ALA A 814 43.59 17.92 -55.66
C ALA A 814 43.78 16.63 -54.83
N LYS A 815 42.84 15.66 -54.93
CA LYS A 815 42.99 14.34 -54.31
C LYS A 815 44.15 13.54 -54.91
N GLN A 816 44.41 13.67 -56.21
CA GLN A 816 45.51 13.00 -56.90
C GLN A 816 46.86 13.60 -56.51
N ILE A 817 46.99 14.93 -56.49
CA ILE A 817 48.19 15.64 -56.00
C ILE A 817 48.48 15.24 -54.56
N ALA A 818 47.48 15.13 -53.69
CA ALA A 818 47.66 14.71 -52.29
C ALA A 818 48.16 13.27 -52.08
N LYS A 819 48.09 12.41 -53.10
CA LYS A 819 48.56 11.02 -53.04
C LYS A 819 49.97 10.82 -53.60
N ASP A 820 50.49 11.80 -54.34
CA ASP A 820 51.85 11.79 -54.87
C ASP A 820 52.73 12.68 -53.99
N GLU A 821 53.57 12.09 -53.14
CA GLU A 821 54.34 12.83 -52.12
C GLU A 821 55.28 13.88 -52.72
N GLU A 822 55.85 13.62 -53.90
CA GLU A 822 56.82 14.51 -54.53
C GLU A 822 56.11 15.70 -55.20
N LEU A 823 55.00 15.43 -55.91
CA LEU A 823 54.18 16.48 -56.51
C LEU A 823 53.43 17.30 -55.45
N TYR A 824 52.97 16.64 -54.37
CA TYR A 824 52.38 17.32 -53.22
C TYR A 824 53.38 18.26 -52.57
N ALA A 825 54.63 17.84 -52.37
CA ALA A 825 55.67 18.69 -51.79
C ALA A 825 55.96 19.92 -52.67
N GLN A 826 56.04 19.75 -54.00
CA GLN A 826 56.27 20.86 -54.93
C GLN A 826 55.09 21.85 -54.99
N VAL A 827 53.86 21.34 -55.03
CA VAL A 827 52.64 22.18 -55.01
C VAL A 827 52.46 22.84 -53.65
N ARG A 828 52.80 22.16 -52.56
CA ARG A 828 52.78 22.69 -51.20
C ARG A 828 53.86 23.76 -50.99
N GLU A 829 55.07 23.62 -51.54
CA GLU A 829 56.07 24.69 -51.55
C GLU A 829 55.58 25.93 -52.33
N LEU A 830 54.89 25.75 -53.45
CA LEU A 830 54.32 26.85 -54.25
C LEU A 830 53.13 27.53 -53.57
N ILE A 831 52.33 26.79 -52.79
CA ILE A 831 51.20 27.32 -52.00
C ILE A 831 51.69 27.95 -50.68
N ASP A 832 52.67 27.36 -49.99
CA ASP A 832 53.27 27.89 -48.76
C ASP A 832 54.11 29.16 -49.03
N ALA A 833 54.66 29.31 -50.24
CA ALA A 833 55.30 30.55 -50.70
C ALA A 833 54.30 31.69 -51.01
N LYS A 834 53.00 31.39 -51.19
CA LYS A 834 51.93 32.39 -51.42
C LYS A 834 50.99 32.58 -50.23
N ALA A 835 51.07 31.74 -49.19
CA ALA A 835 50.19 31.79 -48.01
C ALA A 835 50.80 32.45 -46.76
N LYS A 836 52.08 32.84 -46.77
CA LYS A 836 52.70 33.61 -45.67
C LYS A 836 52.40 35.11 -45.80
N LYS A 837 51.42 35.58 -45.03
CA LYS A 837 51.23 37.02 -44.79
C LYS A 837 52.48 37.60 -44.13
N PRO A 838 52.88 38.85 -44.45
CA PRO A 838 54.02 39.47 -43.78
C PRO A 838 53.77 39.56 -42.28
N ASP A 839 54.77 39.19 -41.47
CA ASP A 839 54.66 39.35 -40.02
C ASP A 839 54.39 40.82 -39.69
N PHE A 840 53.40 41.03 -38.82
CA PHE A 840 53.06 42.37 -38.39
C PHE A 840 54.23 42.96 -37.58
N PRO A 841 54.67 44.19 -37.87
CA PRO A 841 55.80 44.82 -37.20
C PRO A 841 55.68 44.75 -35.67
N SER A 842 56.77 44.43 -34.97
CA SER A 842 56.82 44.43 -33.50
C SER A 842 57.98 45.32 -33.01
N ARG A 843 57.72 46.13 -31.97
CA ARG A 843 58.70 47.03 -31.34
C ARG A 843 58.55 46.93 -29.81
N PRO A 844 59.23 45.99 -29.16
CA PRO A 844 59.08 45.75 -27.71
C PRO A 844 59.63 46.94 -26.90
N ILE A 845 58.92 47.36 -25.86
CA ILE A 845 59.34 48.44 -24.95
C ILE A 845 59.89 47.84 -23.66
N PRO A 846 61.18 48.05 -23.33
CA PRO A 846 61.77 47.46 -22.13
C PRO A 846 61.31 48.11 -20.81
N ASN A 847 60.89 49.39 -20.83
CA ASN A 847 60.47 50.12 -19.62
C ASN A 847 59.28 51.06 -19.92
N PRO A 848 58.03 50.58 -19.73
CA PRO A 848 56.80 51.33 -20.04
C PRO A 848 56.64 52.63 -19.24
N ASP A 849 56.96 52.61 -17.95
CA ASP A 849 56.69 53.73 -17.03
C ASP A 849 57.56 54.96 -17.34
N GLN A 850 58.84 54.74 -17.66
CA GLN A 850 59.72 55.83 -18.11
C GLN A 850 59.28 56.43 -19.44
N ARG A 851 58.77 55.61 -20.36
CA ARG A 851 58.27 56.08 -21.66
C ARG A 851 57.02 56.96 -21.45
N ALA A 852 56.09 56.53 -20.61
CA ALA A 852 54.90 57.29 -20.27
C ALA A 852 55.24 58.65 -19.63
N HIS A 853 56.22 58.71 -18.71
CA HIS A 853 56.68 59.97 -18.10
C HIS A 853 57.38 60.91 -19.10
N ARG A 854 58.17 60.37 -20.04
CA ARG A 854 58.78 61.17 -21.12
C ARG A 854 57.70 61.76 -22.03
N LEU A 855 56.72 60.95 -22.42
CA LEU A 855 55.61 61.36 -23.29
C LEU A 855 54.75 62.45 -22.64
N ALA A 856 54.44 62.34 -21.34
CA ALA A 856 53.72 63.38 -20.61
C ALA A 856 54.47 64.73 -20.61
N ARG A 857 55.80 64.69 -20.55
CA ARG A 857 56.67 65.89 -20.64
C ARG A 857 56.70 66.47 -22.05
N GLU A 858 56.77 65.62 -23.09
CA GLU A 858 56.72 66.03 -24.49
C GLU A 858 55.37 66.67 -24.84
N LEU A 859 54.26 66.12 -24.32
CA LEU A 859 52.92 66.65 -24.48
C LEU A 859 52.76 68.05 -23.88
N ALA A 860 53.37 68.31 -22.72
CA ALA A 860 53.35 69.61 -22.06
C ALA A 860 54.05 70.72 -22.88
N THR A 861 54.98 70.36 -23.77
CA THR A 861 55.70 71.28 -24.66
C THR A 861 55.19 71.27 -26.10
N ALA A 862 54.19 70.44 -26.41
CA ALA A 862 53.67 70.30 -27.76
C ALA A 862 52.82 71.51 -28.19
N PRO A 863 52.86 71.93 -29.46
CA PRO A 863 52.02 73.03 -29.95
C PRO A 863 50.52 72.69 -29.79
N LEU A 864 49.75 73.66 -29.31
CA LEU A 864 48.28 73.56 -29.22
C LEU A 864 47.65 73.69 -30.62
N LYS A 865 46.64 72.87 -30.88
CA LYS A 865 45.78 72.90 -32.07
C LYS A 865 44.98 74.21 -32.06
N THR A 866 45.19 75.05 -33.07
CA THR A 866 44.40 76.27 -33.29
C THR A 866 43.29 76.02 -34.29
N TYR A 867 42.08 76.50 -33.98
CA TYR A 867 40.89 76.35 -34.80
C TYR A 867 40.36 77.73 -35.20
N GLU A 868 40.01 77.92 -36.47
CA GLU A 868 39.39 79.13 -37.02
C GLU A 868 38.09 78.72 -37.74
N GLU A 869 36.95 79.37 -37.46
CA GLU A 869 35.63 79.02 -38.01
C GLU A 869 35.49 79.43 -39.49
N ARG A 870 35.52 78.46 -40.41
CA ARG A 870 34.97 78.55 -41.78
C ARG A 870 34.29 77.22 -42.16
N SER A 871 33.15 77.30 -42.86
CA SER A 871 32.29 76.18 -43.21
C SER A 871 32.99 75.15 -44.12
N ARG A 872 33.16 73.92 -43.59
CA ARG A 872 33.95 72.74 -44.04
C ARG A 872 35.39 72.71 -43.51
N SER A 873 35.67 71.75 -42.62
CA SER A 873 36.90 71.61 -41.84
C SER A 873 38.09 71.12 -42.67
N VAL A 874 39.12 71.96 -42.77
CA VAL A 874 40.44 71.62 -43.34
C VAL A 874 41.51 72.03 -42.33
N ARG A 875 42.40 71.09 -41.97
CA ARG A 875 43.55 71.29 -41.07
C ARG A 875 44.53 72.31 -41.69
N THR A 876 44.91 73.34 -40.94
CA THR A 876 45.83 74.41 -41.41
C THR A 876 47.16 74.45 -40.66
N SER A 877 47.37 73.60 -39.64
CA SER A 877 48.66 73.39 -38.98
C SER A 877 49.48 72.29 -39.68
N GLU A 878 50.71 72.59 -40.10
CA GLU A 878 51.68 71.55 -40.44
C GLU A 878 52.33 71.03 -39.14
N PRO A 879 52.24 69.72 -38.84
CA PRO A 879 52.91 69.18 -37.67
C PRO A 879 54.44 69.36 -37.83
N ALA A 880 55.12 69.85 -36.80
CA ALA A 880 56.58 70.05 -36.80
C ALA A 880 57.38 68.76 -37.08
N TYR A 881 56.71 67.60 -37.10
CA TYR A 881 57.21 66.31 -37.55
C TYR A 881 56.14 65.59 -38.38
N ASN A 882 56.48 65.10 -39.58
CA ASN A 882 55.54 64.42 -40.47
C ASN A 882 55.15 63.03 -39.91
N PRO A 883 53.87 62.80 -39.51
CA PRO A 883 53.44 61.53 -38.92
C PRO A 883 53.67 60.33 -39.84
N ALA A 884 53.65 60.54 -41.17
CA ALA A 884 53.86 59.48 -42.14
C ALA A 884 55.30 58.91 -42.07
N THR A 885 56.29 59.71 -41.66
CA THR A 885 57.67 59.23 -41.50
C THR A 885 57.77 58.27 -40.32
N TRP A 886 57.25 58.68 -39.16
CA TRP A 886 57.24 57.85 -37.96
C TRP A 886 56.41 56.57 -38.14
N LEU A 887 55.24 56.69 -38.77
CA LEU A 887 54.38 55.53 -39.06
C LEU A 887 55.03 54.54 -40.02
N ARG A 888 55.75 55.03 -41.04
CA ARG A 888 56.48 54.16 -41.96
C ARG A 888 57.56 53.37 -41.24
N GLU A 889 58.32 54.02 -40.36
CA GLU A 889 59.32 53.32 -39.55
C GLU A 889 58.67 52.33 -38.57
N ALA A 890 57.58 52.72 -37.91
CA ALA A 890 56.90 51.90 -36.92
C ALA A 890 56.23 50.66 -37.54
N TYR A 891 55.69 50.79 -38.75
CA TYR A 891 54.88 49.76 -39.40
C TYR A 891 55.53 49.11 -40.63
N THR A 892 56.83 49.29 -40.81
CA THR A 892 57.63 48.45 -41.73
C THR A 892 58.31 47.37 -40.91
N ASN A 893 58.08 46.10 -41.27
CA ASN A 893 58.67 44.97 -40.57
C ASN A 893 60.16 44.78 -40.94
N THR A 894 60.83 43.84 -40.30
CA THR A 894 62.25 43.53 -40.53
C THR A 894 62.56 43.05 -41.96
N ALA A 895 61.55 42.56 -42.70
CA ALA A 895 61.66 42.20 -44.11
C ALA A 895 61.50 43.41 -45.05
N GLY A 896 61.33 44.63 -44.51
CA GLY A 896 61.15 45.85 -45.29
C GLY A 896 59.74 46.01 -45.87
N LEU A 897 58.75 45.21 -45.43
CA LEU A 897 57.37 45.26 -45.89
C LEU A 897 56.54 46.13 -44.93
N MET A 898 55.88 47.16 -45.47
CA MET A 898 54.98 47.99 -44.68
C MET A 898 53.60 47.35 -44.60
N VAL A 899 53.04 47.23 -43.39
CA VAL A 899 51.82 46.45 -43.15
C VAL A 899 50.68 47.34 -42.66
N CYS A 900 49.48 47.14 -43.21
CA CYS A 900 48.27 47.87 -42.81
C CYS A 900 47.76 47.43 -41.43
N GLN A 901 47.46 48.38 -40.55
CA GLN A 901 47.05 48.08 -39.17
C GLN A 901 45.72 47.32 -39.04
N ILE A 902 44.82 47.41 -40.04
CA ILE A 902 43.50 46.75 -40.01
C ILE A 902 43.53 45.39 -40.71
N CYS A 903 43.86 45.36 -42.01
CA CYS A 903 43.84 44.10 -42.76
C CYS A 903 45.08 43.22 -42.54
N ARG A 904 46.15 43.78 -41.97
CA ARG A 904 47.44 43.10 -41.70
C ARG A 904 48.12 42.55 -42.96
N GLU A 905 47.72 43.07 -44.12
CA GLU A 905 48.38 42.80 -45.40
C GLU A 905 49.47 43.84 -45.68
N GLU A 906 50.41 43.51 -46.55
CA GLU A 906 51.36 44.47 -47.11
C GLU A 906 50.62 45.63 -47.78
N MET A 907 51.14 46.85 -47.64
CA MET A 907 50.60 48.02 -48.32
C MET A 907 50.59 47.80 -49.83
N PRO A 908 49.49 48.16 -50.52
CA PRO A 908 49.15 47.59 -51.83
C PRO A 908 50.11 47.96 -52.95
N PHE A 909 50.85 49.05 -52.82
CA PHE A 909 51.88 49.45 -53.79
C PHE A 909 52.90 50.42 -53.19
N LYS A 910 54.03 50.58 -53.89
CA LYS A 910 55.06 51.60 -53.63
C LYS A 910 54.93 52.77 -54.61
N LYS A 911 55.19 53.98 -54.14
CA LYS A 911 55.32 55.18 -54.96
C LYS A 911 56.57 55.09 -55.84
N ARG A 912 56.70 56.01 -56.81
CA ARG A 912 57.85 56.06 -57.73
C ARG A 912 59.21 56.26 -57.04
N ASP A 913 59.20 56.79 -55.80
CA ASP A 913 60.39 56.94 -54.95
C ASP A 913 60.77 55.65 -54.19
N GLY A 914 60.05 54.55 -54.40
CA GLY A 914 60.27 53.25 -53.76
C GLY A 914 59.65 53.11 -52.36
N GLN A 915 59.03 54.15 -51.80
CA GLN A 915 58.36 54.08 -50.50
C GLN A 915 56.93 53.55 -50.62
N TYR A 916 56.43 52.82 -49.61
CA TYR A 916 55.03 52.37 -49.61
C TYR A 916 54.04 53.54 -49.59
N TYR A 917 52.98 53.39 -50.41
CA TYR A 917 51.80 54.24 -50.32
C TYR A 917 50.89 53.74 -49.20
N PHE A 918 50.55 54.64 -48.28
CA PHE A 918 49.54 54.41 -47.25
C PHE A 918 48.90 55.74 -46.86
N GLU A 919 47.72 55.66 -46.26
CA GLU A 919 47.00 56.81 -45.70
C GLU A 919 47.32 56.94 -44.21
N SER A 920 47.82 58.10 -43.80
CA SER A 920 48.00 58.45 -42.39
C SER A 920 46.72 59.07 -41.84
N VAL A 921 45.89 58.27 -41.18
CA VAL A 921 44.55 58.66 -40.71
C VAL A 921 44.57 58.95 -39.21
N GLU A 922 44.25 60.17 -38.78
CA GLU A 922 44.13 60.49 -37.35
C GLU A 922 43.06 59.60 -36.68
N SER A 923 43.47 58.79 -35.68
CA SER A 923 42.63 57.82 -34.99
C SER A 923 41.64 58.45 -34.03
N VAL A 924 42.01 59.57 -33.41
CA VAL A 924 41.23 60.29 -32.37
C VAL A 924 41.49 61.79 -32.47
N ASN A 925 40.45 62.62 -32.32
CA ASN A 925 40.52 64.08 -32.55
C ASN A 925 40.29 64.95 -31.30
N ILE A 926 40.14 64.33 -30.12
CA ILE A 926 39.72 64.98 -28.86
C ILE A 926 40.83 65.73 -28.11
N LEU A 927 42.09 65.45 -28.41
CA LEU A 927 43.23 66.08 -27.75
C LEU A 927 43.59 67.41 -28.43
N PRO A 928 43.78 68.50 -27.68
CA PRO A 928 44.17 69.80 -28.23
C PRO A 928 45.65 69.87 -28.62
N GLN A 929 46.47 68.83 -28.42
CA GLN A 929 47.90 68.81 -28.81
C GLN A 929 48.16 67.98 -30.07
N GLU A 930 49.10 68.40 -30.90
CA GLU A 930 49.56 67.63 -32.07
C GLU A 930 50.61 66.58 -31.68
N HIS A 931 50.35 65.30 -31.96
CA HIS A 931 51.29 64.21 -31.71
C HIS A 931 51.17 63.07 -32.73
N GLN A 932 52.31 62.50 -33.15
CA GLN A 932 52.38 61.48 -34.21
C GLN A 932 51.66 60.16 -33.86
N ALA A 933 51.61 59.80 -32.56
CA ALA A 933 50.89 58.62 -32.07
C ALA A 933 49.35 58.73 -32.17
N LEU A 934 48.80 59.87 -32.60
CA LEU A 934 47.37 60.02 -32.85
C LEU A 934 46.95 59.54 -34.25
N TYR A 935 47.86 58.98 -35.06
CA TYR A 935 47.61 58.63 -36.46
C TYR A 935 47.81 57.14 -36.73
N LEU A 936 46.99 56.55 -37.60
CA LEU A 936 47.09 55.16 -38.06
C LEU A 936 47.72 55.08 -39.45
N ALA A 937 48.47 54.01 -39.70
CA ALA A 937 48.97 53.61 -41.00
C ALA A 937 48.02 52.60 -41.67
N LEU A 938 47.17 53.06 -42.59
CA LEU A 938 46.16 52.23 -43.24
C LEU A 938 46.35 52.18 -44.76
N CYS A 939 45.99 51.04 -45.36
CA CYS A 939 45.85 50.97 -46.82
C CYS A 939 44.66 51.85 -47.27
N PRO A 940 44.59 52.27 -48.55
CA PRO A 940 43.56 53.21 -49.02
C PRO A 940 42.13 52.78 -48.72
N LEU A 941 41.84 51.48 -48.83
CA LEU A 941 40.51 50.94 -48.57
C LEU A 941 40.16 50.97 -47.07
N CYS A 942 41.07 50.50 -46.21
CA CYS A 942 40.87 50.52 -44.76
C CYS A 942 40.79 51.95 -44.22
N ALA A 943 41.56 52.87 -44.79
CA ALA A 943 41.53 54.29 -44.48
C ALA A 943 40.19 54.93 -44.81
N ALA A 944 39.65 54.64 -46.01
CA ALA A 944 38.33 55.12 -46.41
C ALA A 944 37.23 54.57 -45.49
N LYS A 945 37.24 53.25 -45.21
CA LYS A 945 36.29 52.62 -44.28
C LYS A 945 36.37 53.23 -42.88
N TYR A 946 37.56 53.40 -42.33
CA TYR A 946 37.74 53.97 -40.98
C TYR A 946 37.30 55.43 -40.94
N THR A 947 37.64 56.22 -41.96
CA THR A 947 37.25 57.64 -42.01
C THR A 947 35.74 57.80 -42.08
N GLU A 948 35.06 57.00 -42.91
CA GLU A 948 33.61 57.12 -43.09
C GLU A 948 32.83 56.55 -41.91
N LEU A 949 33.22 55.40 -41.39
CA LEU A 949 32.40 54.62 -40.44
C LEU A 949 32.82 54.79 -38.97
N VAL A 950 34.01 55.36 -38.73
CA VAL A 950 34.53 55.60 -37.38
C VAL A 950 34.77 57.08 -37.15
N LYS A 951 35.56 57.75 -38.01
CA LYS A 951 35.94 59.15 -37.78
C LYS A 951 34.77 60.13 -37.94
N ARG A 952 33.83 59.87 -38.86
CA ARG A 952 32.65 60.71 -39.10
C ARG A 952 31.45 60.38 -38.19
N ASP A 953 31.49 59.25 -37.48
CA ASP A 953 30.47 58.87 -36.49
C ASP A 953 31.01 59.11 -35.06
N PRO A 954 30.54 60.15 -34.35
CA PRO A 954 31.00 60.46 -33.00
C PRO A 954 30.84 59.28 -32.02
N ALA A 955 29.77 58.50 -32.12
CA ALA A 955 29.52 57.37 -31.24
C ALA A 955 30.43 56.17 -31.55
N ALA A 956 30.78 55.95 -32.81
CA ALA A 956 31.79 54.97 -33.18
C ALA A 956 33.19 55.39 -32.74
N LEU A 957 33.52 56.67 -32.86
CA LEU A 957 34.80 57.23 -32.42
C LEU A 957 34.96 57.15 -30.90
N GLU A 958 33.93 57.48 -30.12
CA GLU A 958 33.92 57.34 -28.65
C GLU A 958 34.08 55.87 -28.23
N ARG A 959 33.39 54.94 -28.90
CA ARG A 959 33.56 53.50 -28.64
C ARG A 959 34.98 53.03 -28.92
N PHE A 960 35.57 53.47 -30.03
CA PHE A 960 36.96 53.15 -30.35
C PHE A 960 37.94 53.71 -29.30
N GLN A 961 37.74 54.96 -28.87
CA GLN A 961 38.56 55.58 -27.81
C GLN A 961 38.47 54.83 -26.49
N ALA A 962 37.25 54.49 -26.06
CA ALA A 962 37.03 53.71 -24.84
C ALA A 962 37.71 52.33 -24.94
N ALA A 963 37.61 51.69 -26.11
CA ALA A 963 38.24 50.40 -26.37
C ALA A 963 39.78 50.50 -26.33
N VAL A 964 40.38 51.56 -26.86
CA VAL A 964 41.83 51.80 -26.72
C VAL A 964 42.22 52.00 -25.25
N LYS A 965 41.49 52.79 -24.46
CA LYS A 965 41.82 53.05 -23.04
C LYS A 965 41.77 51.78 -22.17
N LEU A 966 40.81 50.89 -22.45
CA LEU A 966 40.52 49.69 -21.66
C LEU A 966 41.27 48.44 -22.13
N ALA A 967 41.77 48.40 -23.37
CA ALA A 967 42.43 47.22 -23.92
C ALA A 967 43.76 46.93 -23.22
N SER A 968 43.93 45.69 -22.76
CA SER A 968 45.18 45.17 -22.17
C SER A 968 46.20 44.73 -23.21
N GLU A 969 45.76 44.51 -24.46
CA GLU A 969 46.60 44.10 -25.59
C GLU A 969 46.55 45.14 -26.72
N PRO A 970 47.58 45.23 -27.58
CA PRO A 970 47.66 46.21 -28.67
C PRO A 970 46.77 45.83 -29.87
N VAL A 971 45.55 45.34 -29.62
CA VAL A 971 44.50 45.03 -30.62
C VAL A 971 43.20 45.61 -30.11
N VAL A 972 42.60 46.48 -30.91
CA VAL A 972 41.35 47.13 -30.54
C VAL A 972 40.30 46.87 -31.61
N SER A 973 39.16 46.30 -31.20
CA SER A 973 38.04 46.04 -32.11
C SER A 973 37.46 47.34 -32.68
N VAL A 974 37.16 47.33 -33.97
CA VAL A 974 36.57 48.47 -34.68
C VAL A 974 35.46 47.98 -35.59
N GLN A 975 34.31 48.64 -35.55
CA GLN A 975 33.18 48.30 -36.42
C GLN A 975 33.24 49.13 -37.70
N LEU A 976 33.37 48.46 -38.84
CA LEU A 976 33.42 49.06 -40.16
C LEU A 976 32.13 48.69 -40.92
N GLY A 977 31.00 49.23 -40.45
CA GLY A 977 29.66 48.93 -40.97
C GLY A 977 29.13 47.61 -40.42
N ASN A 978 28.78 46.68 -41.30
CA ASN A 978 28.34 45.33 -40.91
C ASN A 978 29.52 44.38 -40.60
N GLU A 979 30.76 44.81 -40.85
CA GLU A 979 31.98 44.04 -40.57
C GLU A 979 32.57 44.45 -39.21
N VAL A 980 32.87 43.46 -38.36
CA VAL A 980 33.67 43.67 -37.14
C VAL A 980 35.13 43.43 -37.48
N GLY A 981 35.93 44.49 -37.50
CA GLY A 981 37.37 44.46 -37.70
C GLY A 981 38.16 44.69 -36.42
N SER A 982 39.48 44.75 -36.53
CA SER A 982 40.36 45.15 -35.43
C SER A 982 41.54 45.98 -35.93
N VAL A 983 42.00 46.95 -35.15
CA VAL A 983 43.23 47.71 -35.38
C VAL A 983 44.33 47.08 -34.52
N ARG A 984 45.37 46.54 -35.15
CA ARG A 984 46.59 46.07 -34.46
C ARG A 984 47.61 47.21 -34.39
N PHE A 985 48.19 47.40 -33.21
CA PHE A 985 49.24 48.37 -32.96
C PHE A 985 50.58 47.66 -32.69
N VAL A 986 51.68 48.37 -32.92
CA VAL A 986 52.96 48.01 -32.28
C VAL A 986 52.96 48.51 -30.84
N ASP A 987 53.60 47.79 -29.93
CA ASP A 987 53.51 48.06 -28.49
C ASP A 987 53.84 49.52 -28.13
N SER A 988 54.86 50.10 -28.77
CA SER A 988 55.23 51.51 -28.57
C SER A 988 54.14 52.48 -28.98
N HIS A 989 53.49 52.24 -30.12
CA HIS A 989 52.41 53.11 -30.58
C HIS A 989 51.18 52.95 -29.68
N PHE A 990 50.86 51.73 -29.28
CA PHE A 990 49.72 51.46 -28.42
C PHE A 990 49.84 52.13 -27.05
N LEU A 991 51.00 51.97 -26.40
CA LEU A 991 51.27 52.57 -25.10
C LEU A 991 51.27 54.11 -25.19
N ASP A 992 51.87 54.68 -26.24
CA ASP A 992 51.89 56.12 -26.44
C ASP A 992 50.46 56.65 -26.61
N LEU A 993 49.65 56.03 -27.46
CA LEU A 993 48.26 56.43 -27.67
C LEU A 993 47.40 56.29 -26.40
N GLN A 994 47.55 55.19 -25.65
CA GLN A 994 46.86 55.02 -24.36
C GLN A 994 47.27 56.08 -23.33
N THR A 995 48.56 56.41 -23.27
CA THR A 995 49.07 57.42 -22.34
C THR A 995 48.50 58.79 -22.68
N LEU A 996 48.47 59.15 -23.97
CA LEU A 996 47.86 60.40 -24.44
C LEU A 996 46.37 60.47 -24.10
N LEU A 997 45.64 59.39 -24.35
CA LEU A 997 44.20 59.28 -24.06
C LEU A 997 43.87 59.24 -22.56
N ARG A 998 44.82 58.88 -21.69
CA ARG A 998 44.65 58.95 -20.22
C ARG A 998 45.04 60.31 -19.65
N ALA A 999 45.92 61.04 -20.35
CA ALA A 999 46.30 62.41 -20.01
C ALA A 999 45.30 63.47 -20.52
N SER A 1000 44.41 63.09 -21.46
CA SER A 1000 43.24 63.83 -21.95
C SER A 1000 42.02 63.62 -21.06
#